data_AF-A0A954Z9Q5-F1
#
_entry.id   AF-A0A954Z9Q5-F1
#
_cell.length_a   1.000
_cell.length_b   1.000
_cell.length_c   1.000
_cell.angle_alpha   90.00
_cell.angle_beta   90.00
_cell.angle_gamma   90.00
#
_symmetry.space_group_name_H-M   'P 1'
#
loop_
_entity.id
_entity.type
_entity.pdbx_description
1 polymer ?
#
loop_
_entity_poly.entity_id
_entity_poly.type
_entity_poly.pdbx_seq_one_letter_code
_entity_poly.pdbx_strand_id
1 'polypeptide(L)'
;MVGIGTPTQPITLTGSSAFPTRMIVAGNLQLEHAIVNVLIQPVSGFLSFLNTTFQSNGYVFGGGAAPMIEFDGCDFDSSYVRLGGSTVRMANTSFTGNFCEITASLLNMDGVTVDGAPFTGLSLWEFDNQPLHINNVSVTNCGASALDLVGGNFFIGGSVNLEGNQYPARLGGSGILAGSALPATGNANNYALVEDLSVAASNLVWTDIGVPYVIEEPSYTGGRLRIDPGVVVQLGPDTTFWGEPGFVQVRGLPDAPVIVERFDPLQAWQGLQYFNRIENCRITGGQIGARFHSNSLVGYLDNCVIKDCDFGTQNDVIVRKTHFVNNGIASWGDNWTDALDGAVGANSFEGNTQAIESNGQLIDAPNNWWGDPSGPASPNNPGGTGQPVPGPGVSVFPFLTAAPDFNDNPPVVRMNRHSFMLEPGAKVIFTWRAEDDLGIVSQRVEFDHPIQGVSILADNIPAGQRGFEWTVPDVGFIVNNIAPTVRVVAIDAAGQEGWDEEAFLIPTGVVQGTLNITTDLSSPFVAGQPIGEICWTPNGTNPLGFTVGAAVLYDGDMRSKGLGGVTSNLTCLSGVKQAPFVSTDTARIALVIQESLNNVKYFLSDEFTIRPDTRFGDAPPIVNMTSPTAGASIPGGSVVHIAWTASDDQALRS
;
A
#
# COMPACT_ATOMS: atom_id res chain seq x y z
N MET A 1 -21.08 -25.31 -26.20
CA MET A 1 -20.76 -26.72 -26.48
C MET A 1 -20.63 -27.44 -25.15
N VAL A 2 -21.22 -28.62 -25.02
CA VAL A 2 -21.06 -29.48 -23.84
C VAL A 2 -20.48 -30.80 -24.32
N GLY A 3 -19.35 -31.20 -23.75
CA GLY A 3 -18.70 -32.48 -24.00
C GLY A 3 -18.44 -33.18 -22.68
N ILE A 4 -19.05 -34.35 -22.48
CA ILE A 4 -18.87 -35.16 -21.27
C ILE A 4 -18.25 -36.49 -21.69
N GLY A 5 -16.99 -36.69 -21.33
CA GLY A 5 -16.26 -37.94 -21.47
C GLY A 5 -16.31 -38.78 -20.19
N THR A 6 -15.46 -39.79 -20.12
CA THR A 6 -15.19 -40.57 -18.90
C THR A 6 -13.68 -40.79 -18.76
N PRO A 7 -13.16 -41.16 -17.56
CA PRO A 7 -11.73 -41.45 -17.39
C PRO A 7 -11.17 -42.48 -18.40
N THR A 8 -12.00 -43.44 -18.82
CA THR A 8 -11.63 -44.49 -19.78
C THR A 8 -11.93 -44.15 -21.24
N GLN A 9 -12.76 -43.14 -21.49
CA GLN A 9 -13.16 -42.70 -22.83
C GLN A 9 -13.25 -41.18 -22.85
N PRO A 10 -12.10 -40.47 -22.84
CA PRO A 10 -12.09 -39.03 -22.79
C PRO A 10 -12.46 -38.42 -24.14
N ILE A 11 -12.99 -37.21 -24.13
CA ILE A 11 -13.17 -36.41 -25.34
C ILE A 11 -11.81 -35.85 -25.75
N THR A 12 -11.38 -36.06 -26.99
CA THR A 12 -10.10 -35.49 -27.46
C THR A 12 -10.33 -34.32 -28.40
N LEU A 13 -9.82 -33.14 -28.04
CA LEU A 13 -9.72 -31.99 -28.93
C LEU A 13 -8.30 -31.92 -29.50
N THR A 14 -8.17 -32.15 -30.81
CA THR A 14 -6.86 -32.18 -31.50
C THR A 14 -6.81 -31.18 -32.65
N GLY A 15 -5.60 -30.80 -33.03
CA GLY A 15 -5.35 -29.92 -34.16
C GLY A 15 -4.00 -30.19 -34.80
N SER A 16 -3.65 -29.41 -35.82
CA SER A 16 -2.34 -29.49 -36.48
C SER A 16 -1.21 -29.12 -35.51
N SER A 17 -0.06 -29.77 -35.64
CA SER A 17 1.16 -29.47 -34.86
C SER A 17 1.93 -28.25 -35.37
N ALA A 18 1.66 -27.79 -36.60
CA ALA A 18 2.46 -26.74 -37.25
C ALA A 18 2.23 -25.32 -36.69
N PHE A 19 1.09 -25.11 -36.04
CA PHE A 19 0.72 -23.92 -35.25
C PHE A 19 -0.34 -24.37 -34.24
N PRO A 20 -0.39 -23.84 -33.00
CA PRO A 20 -1.42 -24.25 -32.06
C PRO A 20 -2.78 -23.94 -32.68
N THR A 21 -3.48 -25.00 -33.09
CA THR A 21 -4.84 -24.87 -33.62
C THR A 21 -5.69 -24.23 -32.54
N ARG A 22 -6.50 -23.24 -32.91
CA ARG A 22 -7.22 -22.41 -31.96
C ARG A 22 -8.72 -22.66 -32.00
N MET A 23 -9.31 -22.86 -30.82
CA MET A 23 -10.75 -22.79 -30.58
C MET A 23 -11.06 -21.45 -29.93
N ILE A 24 -11.78 -20.58 -30.65
CA ILE A 24 -12.27 -19.31 -30.09
C ILE A 24 -13.64 -19.57 -29.48
N VAL A 25 -13.81 -19.29 -28.20
CA VAL A 25 -15.04 -19.57 -27.46
C VAL A 25 -15.75 -18.26 -27.14
N ALA A 26 -16.86 -18.00 -27.82
CA ALA A 26 -17.81 -16.95 -27.49
C ALA A 26 -19.11 -17.61 -27.02
N GLY A 27 -19.34 -17.64 -25.71
CA GLY A 27 -20.44 -18.35 -25.06
C GLY A 27 -19.96 -19.49 -24.17
N ASN A 28 -20.78 -20.53 -24.01
CA ASN A 28 -20.50 -21.57 -23.01
C ASN A 28 -19.74 -22.76 -23.61
N LEU A 29 -18.65 -23.17 -22.97
CA LEU A 29 -17.92 -24.41 -23.25
C LEU A 29 -17.80 -25.20 -21.93
N GLN A 30 -18.30 -26.43 -21.91
CA GLN A 30 -18.16 -27.31 -20.77
C GLN A 30 -17.53 -28.61 -21.26
N LEU A 31 -16.38 -28.96 -20.68
CA LEU A 31 -15.67 -30.20 -20.96
C LEU A 31 -15.45 -30.95 -19.66
N GLU A 32 -15.83 -32.21 -19.63
CA GLU A 32 -15.58 -33.12 -18.52
C GLU A 32 -14.84 -34.35 -19.04
N HIS A 33 -13.77 -34.76 -18.36
CA HIS A 33 -12.90 -35.86 -18.80
C HIS A 33 -12.46 -35.70 -20.25
N ALA A 34 -11.81 -34.58 -20.57
CA ALA A 34 -11.29 -34.28 -21.89
C ALA A 34 -9.76 -34.30 -21.94
N ILE A 35 -9.22 -34.49 -23.14
CA ILE A 35 -7.83 -34.29 -23.51
C ILE A 35 -7.78 -33.15 -24.52
N VAL A 36 -7.15 -32.05 -24.16
CA VAL A 36 -7.10 -30.83 -24.97
C VAL A 36 -5.68 -30.61 -25.48
N ASN A 37 -5.52 -30.70 -26.81
CA ASN A 37 -4.25 -30.50 -27.51
C ASN A 37 -4.30 -29.26 -28.43
N VAL A 38 -5.19 -28.32 -28.14
CA VAL A 38 -5.46 -27.11 -28.93
C VAL A 38 -5.52 -25.89 -28.01
N LEU A 39 -5.21 -24.72 -28.57
CA LEU A 39 -5.35 -23.44 -27.88
C LEU A 39 -6.83 -23.11 -27.67
N ILE A 40 -7.27 -22.98 -26.43
CA ILE A 40 -8.58 -22.43 -26.10
C ILE A 40 -8.42 -20.92 -25.86
N GLN A 41 -9.11 -20.12 -26.68
CA GLN A 41 -9.17 -18.68 -26.51
C GLN A 41 -10.57 -18.25 -26.04
N PRO A 42 -10.77 -18.00 -24.73
CA PRO A 42 -12.03 -17.47 -24.23
C PRO A 42 -12.21 -16.03 -24.71
N VAL A 43 -13.41 -15.73 -25.19
CA VAL A 43 -13.84 -14.36 -25.55
C VAL A 43 -14.90 -13.89 -24.57
N SER A 44 -15.94 -14.69 -24.33
CA SER A 44 -17.03 -14.37 -23.41
C SER A 44 -17.76 -15.63 -22.97
N GLY A 45 -18.61 -15.53 -21.95
CA GLY A 45 -19.46 -16.62 -21.47
C GLY A 45 -18.81 -17.43 -20.35
N PHE A 46 -19.19 -18.70 -20.24
CA PHE A 46 -18.75 -19.59 -19.17
C PHE A 46 -17.99 -20.80 -19.71
N LEU A 47 -16.75 -20.96 -19.26
CA LEU A 47 -15.92 -22.10 -19.58
C LEU A 47 -15.72 -22.93 -18.31
N SER A 48 -16.04 -24.23 -18.37
CA SER A 48 -15.80 -25.15 -17.26
C SER A 48 -15.08 -26.39 -17.76
N PHE A 49 -13.97 -26.70 -17.11
CA PHE A 49 -13.14 -27.86 -17.38
C PHE A 49 -13.08 -28.70 -16.11
N LEU A 50 -13.64 -29.90 -16.18
CA LEU A 50 -13.72 -30.83 -15.07
C LEU A 50 -12.89 -32.06 -15.41
N ASN A 51 -11.96 -32.46 -14.54
CA ASN A 51 -11.10 -33.63 -14.71
C ASN A 51 -10.46 -33.71 -16.12
N THR A 52 -9.98 -32.57 -16.62
CA THR A 52 -9.51 -32.41 -18.00
C THR A 52 -7.99 -32.29 -18.04
N THR A 53 -7.36 -33.01 -18.97
CA THR A 53 -5.92 -32.95 -19.22
C THR A 53 -5.62 -32.05 -20.41
N PHE A 54 -4.71 -31.11 -20.21
CA PHE A 54 -4.16 -30.21 -21.22
C PHE A 54 -2.71 -30.61 -21.47
N GLN A 55 -2.37 -30.95 -22.71
CA GLN A 55 -1.01 -31.41 -23.05
C GLN A 55 -0.57 -30.89 -24.43
N SER A 56 0.74 -30.94 -24.69
CA SER A 56 1.34 -30.51 -25.97
C SER A 56 1.06 -29.04 -26.32
N ASN A 57 -0.04 -28.74 -27.01
CA ASN A 57 -0.46 -27.39 -27.42
C ASN A 57 -1.78 -26.96 -26.74
N GLY A 58 -2.19 -27.66 -25.69
CA GLY A 58 -3.42 -27.47 -24.95
C GLY A 58 -3.44 -26.24 -24.06
N TYR A 59 -3.18 -25.05 -24.56
CA TYR A 59 -3.11 -23.86 -23.71
C TYR A 59 -4.48 -23.21 -23.54
N VAL A 60 -4.69 -22.50 -22.43
CA VAL A 60 -5.80 -21.54 -22.31
C VAL A 60 -5.21 -20.15 -22.29
N PHE A 61 -5.48 -19.37 -23.33
CA PHE A 61 -4.91 -18.04 -23.52
C PHE A 61 -5.96 -17.04 -23.94
N GLY A 62 -6.09 -15.93 -23.22
CA GLY A 62 -6.95 -14.83 -23.65
C GLY A 62 -7.43 -13.97 -22.50
N GLY A 63 -8.45 -13.18 -22.78
CA GLY A 63 -8.95 -12.20 -21.81
C GLY A 63 -9.61 -10.99 -22.46
N GLY A 64 -10.50 -10.31 -21.72
CA GLY A 64 -11.00 -8.97 -22.12
C GLY A 64 -12.51 -8.78 -22.27
N ALA A 65 -13.35 -9.80 -22.05
CA ALA A 65 -14.80 -9.60 -21.92
C ALA A 65 -15.42 -10.40 -20.76
N ALA A 66 -14.70 -10.44 -19.64
CA ALA A 66 -15.14 -11.04 -18.38
C ALA A 66 -15.74 -12.45 -18.50
N PRO A 67 -15.08 -13.40 -19.19
CA PRO A 67 -15.51 -14.78 -19.10
C PRO A 67 -15.35 -15.27 -17.65
N MET A 68 -16.25 -16.13 -17.22
CA MET A 68 -16.00 -16.95 -16.05
C MET A 68 -15.38 -18.27 -16.50
N ILE A 69 -14.26 -18.65 -15.89
CA ILE A 69 -13.47 -19.82 -16.25
C ILE A 69 -13.23 -20.66 -15.01
N GLU A 70 -13.63 -21.93 -15.07
CA GLU A 70 -13.49 -22.89 -13.99
C GLU A 70 -12.60 -24.06 -14.43
N PHE A 71 -11.63 -24.38 -13.58
CA PHE A 71 -10.81 -25.58 -13.66
C PHE A 71 -11.00 -26.37 -12.36
N ASP A 72 -11.48 -27.61 -12.45
CA ASP A 72 -11.60 -28.51 -11.30
C ASP A 72 -11.00 -29.88 -11.64
N GLY A 73 -10.00 -30.31 -10.89
CA GLY A 73 -9.31 -31.58 -11.14
C GLY A 73 -8.53 -31.60 -12.47
N CYS A 74 -8.10 -30.43 -12.97
CA CYS A 74 -7.41 -30.33 -14.25
C CYS A 74 -5.89 -30.57 -14.12
N ASP A 75 -5.29 -31.10 -15.18
CA ASP A 75 -3.86 -31.36 -15.27
C ASP A 75 -3.28 -30.70 -16.53
N PHE A 76 -2.29 -29.82 -16.35
CA PHE A 76 -1.57 -29.13 -17.41
C PHE A 76 -0.15 -29.70 -17.51
N ASP A 77 0.05 -30.71 -18.36
CA ASP A 77 1.35 -31.31 -18.64
C ASP A 77 2.05 -30.57 -19.79
N SER A 78 3.13 -29.87 -19.45
CA SER A 78 3.90 -29.03 -20.37
C SER A 78 3.03 -27.99 -21.09
N SER A 79 1.90 -27.62 -20.48
CA SER A 79 0.92 -26.64 -20.96
C SER A 79 0.66 -25.58 -19.90
N TYR A 80 0.05 -24.46 -20.27
CA TYR A 80 -0.11 -23.31 -19.40
C TYR A 80 -1.47 -22.64 -19.53
N VAL A 81 -1.79 -21.84 -18.52
CA VAL A 81 -2.91 -20.90 -18.49
C VAL A 81 -2.35 -19.49 -18.46
N ARG A 82 -2.85 -18.62 -19.36
CA ARG A 82 -2.60 -17.18 -19.33
C ARG A 82 -3.91 -16.44 -19.57
N LEU A 83 -4.49 -15.91 -18.50
CA LEU A 83 -5.79 -15.26 -18.53
C LEU A 83 -5.71 -13.83 -18.04
N GLY A 84 -6.51 -12.94 -18.64
CA GLY A 84 -6.68 -11.60 -18.10
C GLY A 84 -8.10 -11.05 -18.21
N GLY A 85 -8.51 -10.16 -17.30
CA GLY A 85 -9.85 -9.58 -17.32
C GLY A 85 -10.95 -10.65 -17.29
N SER A 86 -10.88 -11.56 -16.31
CA SER A 86 -11.79 -12.70 -16.16
C SER A 86 -12.08 -13.03 -14.69
N THR A 87 -13.09 -13.85 -14.45
CA THR A 87 -13.32 -14.49 -13.14
C THR A 87 -12.85 -15.93 -13.22
N VAL A 88 -11.83 -16.30 -12.44
CA VAL A 88 -11.13 -17.57 -12.56
C VAL A 88 -11.23 -18.35 -11.26
N ARG A 89 -11.71 -19.59 -11.34
CA ARG A 89 -11.72 -20.55 -10.24
C ARG A 89 -10.82 -21.73 -10.61
N MET A 90 -9.87 -22.06 -9.75
CA MET A 90 -9.01 -23.22 -9.87
C MET A 90 -9.13 -24.08 -8.61
N ALA A 91 -9.63 -25.30 -8.77
CA ALA A 91 -9.73 -26.30 -7.72
C ALA A 91 -8.94 -27.55 -8.14
N ASN A 92 -8.12 -28.10 -7.25
CA ASN A 92 -7.40 -29.36 -7.47
C ASN A 92 -6.67 -29.40 -8.84
N THR A 93 -6.09 -28.28 -9.24
CA THR A 93 -5.52 -28.10 -10.58
C THR A 93 -4.00 -28.17 -10.50
N SER A 94 -3.37 -28.90 -11.43
CA SER A 94 -1.94 -29.13 -11.45
C SER A 94 -1.28 -28.63 -12.73
N PHE A 95 -0.07 -28.11 -12.62
CA PHE A 95 0.79 -27.69 -13.72
C PHE A 95 2.14 -28.37 -13.58
N THR A 96 2.57 -29.13 -14.59
CA THR A 96 3.88 -29.80 -14.62
C THR A 96 4.72 -29.26 -15.76
N GLY A 97 5.92 -28.77 -15.46
CA GLY A 97 6.85 -28.27 -16.47
C GLY A 97 6.47 -26.93 -17.10
N ASN A 98 5.48 -26.22 -16.55
CA ASN A 98 5.00 -24.93 -17.05
C ASN A 98 4.32 -24.11 -15.95
N PHE A 99 3.83 -22.92 -16.30
CA PHE A 99 3.34 -21.92 -15.35
C PHE A 99 1.85 -21.58 -15.50
N CYS A 100 1.32 -20.81 -14.55
CA CYS A 100 0.02 -20.17 -14.65
C CYS A 100 0.18 -18.66 -14.49
N GLU A 101 -0.46 -17.88 -15.37
CA GLU A 101 -0.51 -16.43 -15.28
C GLU A 101 -1.94 -15.91 -15.29
N ILE A 102 -2.27 -15.08 -14.30
CA ILE A 102 -3.58 -14.46 -14.13
C ILE A 102 -3.41 -12.95 -13.94
N THR A 103 -4.08 -12.16 -14.77
CA THR A 103 -3.90 -10.70 -14.82
C THR A 103 -5.22 -9.95 -14.71
N ALA A 104 -5.32 -8.92 -13.86
CA ALA A 104 -6.52 -8.09 -13.69
C ALA A 104 -7.82 -8.92 -13.62
N SER A 105 -7.86 -9.91 -12.73
CA SER A 105 -8.92 -10.92 -12.68
C SER A 105 -9.32 -11.21 -11.24
N LEU A 106 -10.58 -11.60 -11.04
CA LEU A 106 -11.00 -12.15 -9.77
C LEU A 106 -10.58 -13.62 -9.73
N LEU A 107 -9.81 -14.01 -8.71
CA LEU A 107 -9.17 -15.32 -8.65
C LEU A 107 -9.51 -16.04 -7.35
N ASN A 108 -9.95 -17.29 -7.45
CA ASN A 108 -10.04 -18.24 -6.34
C ASN A 108 -9.20 -19.48 -6.68
N MET A 109 -8.31 -19.86 -5.76
CA MET A 109 -7.43 -21.02 -5.87
C MET A 109 -7.59 -21.89 -4.62
N ASP A 110 -7.77 -23.19 -4.84
CA ASP A 110 -7.85 -24.19 -3.78
C ASP A 110 -7.23 -25.52 -4.27
N GLY A 111 -6.13 -25.95 -3.66
CA GLY A 111 -5.42 -27.16 -4.07
C GLY A 111 -4.74 -27.02 -5.42
N VAL A 112 -4.17 -25.83 -5.71
CA VAL A 112 -3.40 -25.60 -6.94
C VAL A 112 -1.96 -26.05 -6.73
N THR A 113 -1.42 -26.80 -7.68
CA THR A 113 -0.03 -27.29 -7.65
C THR A 113 0.70 -26.90 -8.91
N VAL A 114 1.93 -26.41 -8.78
CA VAL A 114 2.84 -26.14 -9.90
C VAL A 114 4.17 -26.79 -9.57
N ASP A 115 4.70 -27.60 -10.48
CA ASP A 115 5.99 -28.28 -10.30
C ASP A 115 6.86 -28.18 -11.54
N GLY A 116 8.14 -27.85 -11.35
CA GLY A 116 9.14 -27.92 -12.41
C GLY A 116 8.99 -26.87 -13.51
N ALA A 117 8.31 -25.75 -13.26
CA ALA A 117 8.20 -24.67 -14.25
C ALA A 117 9.60 -24.13 -14.58
N PRO A 118 9.97 -23.95 -15.87
CA PRO A 118 11.31 -23.45 -16.23
C PRO A 118 11.54 -21.99 -15.84
N PHE A 119 10.47 -21.25 -15.54
CA PHE A 119 10.48 -19.85 -15.11
C PHE A 119 9.74 -19.73 -13.77
N THR A 120 8.86 -18.74 -13.64
CA THR A 120 7.97 -18.57 -12.49
C THR A 120 6.92 -19.69 -12.45
N GLY A 121 6.53 -20.13 -11.25
CA GLY A 121 5.39 -21.04 -11.09
C GLY A 121 4.03 -20.36 -11.28
N LEU A 122 3.67 -19.43 -10.39
CA LEU A 122 2.44 -18.62 -10.48
C LEU A 122 2.77 -17.14 -10.68
N SER A 123 2.26 -16.54 -11.75
CA SER A 123 2.38 -15.11 -12.04
C SER A 123 1.03 -14.41 -11.89
N LEU A 124 0.87 -13.58 -10.87
CA LEU A 124 -0.40 -12.99 -10.46
C LEU A 124 -0.31 -11.46 -10.50
N TRP A 125 -1.08 -10.85 -11.39
CA TRP A 125 -1.04 -9.40 -11.63
C TRP A 125 -2.38 -8.79 -11.22
N GLU A 126 -2.36 -7.95 -10.19
CA GLU A 126 -3.54 -7.31 -9.59
C GLU A 126 -3.49 -5.80 -9.85
N PHE A 127 -4.56 -5.25 -10.42
CA PHE A 127 -4.64 -3.85 -10.83
C PHE A 127 -5.94 -3.16 -10.43
N ASP A 128 -6.85 -3.88 -9.77
CA ASP A 128 -8.13 -3.37 -9.30
C ASP A 128 -8.10 -3.02 -7.80
N ASN A 129 -6.90 -3.06 -7.20
CA ASN A 129 -6.62 -2.74 -5.81
C ASN A 129 -7.33 -3.66 -4.81
N GLN A 130 -7.83 -4.83 -5.23
CA GLN A 130 -8.39 -5.80 -4.30
C GLN A 130 -7.32 -6.81 -3.90
N PRO A 131 -7.07 -7.00 -2.58
CA PRO A 131 -6.13 -8.00 -2.14
C PRO A 131 -6.46 -9.39 -2.66
N LEU A 132 -5.48 -10.07 -3.24
CA LEU A 132 -5.61 -11.46 -3.64
C LEU A 132 -5.16 -12.38 -2.51
N HIS A 133 -6.01 -13.33 -2.16
CA HIS A 133 -5.73 -14.34 -1.14
C HIS A 133 -5.20 -15.61 -1.80
N ILE A 134 -3.99 -16.01 -1.44
CA ILE A 134 -3.32 -17.21 -1.93
C ILE A 134 -3.23 -18.19 -0.76
N ASN A 135 -3.95 -19.30 -0.84
CA ASN A 135 -3.89 -20.34 0.18
C ASN A 135 -4.12 -21.72 -0.43
N ASN A 136 -3.66 -22.77 0.24
CA ASN A 136 -3.71 -24.15 -0.26
C ASN A 136 -3.10 -24.27 -1.68
N VAL A 137 -1.92 -23.67 -1.84
CA VAL A 137 -1.15 -23.65 -3.09
C VAL A 137 0.21 -24.27 -2.84
N SER A 138 0.67 -25.14 -3.73
CA SER A 138 2.05 -25.67 -3.70
C SER A 138 2.76 -25.32 -4.99
N VAL A 139 3.88 -24.60 -4.91
CA VAL A 139 4.73 -24.29 -6.06
C VAL A 139 6.15 -24.77 -5.77
N THR A 140 6.62 -25.76 -6.53
CA THR A 140 7.89 -26.42 -6.27
C THR A 140 8.79 -26.52 -7.49
N ASN A 141 10.10 -26.59 -7.23
CA ASN A 141 11.13 -26.89 -8.24
C ASN A 141 11.10 -25.94 -9.46
N CYS A 142 10.66 -24.69 -9.30
CA CYS A 142 10.62 -23.72 -10.39
C CYS A 142 12.00 -23.10 -10.64
N GLY A 143 12.32 -22.84 -11.91
CA GLY A 143 13.59 -22.26 -12.34
C GLY A 143 13.79 -20.81 -11.92
N ALA A 144 12.71 -20.08 -11.61
CA ALA A 144 12.72 -18.72 -11.08
C ALA A 144 11.93 -18.62 -9.76
N SER A 145 11.07 -17.61 -9.57
CA SER A 145 10.27 -17.47 -8.36
C SER A 145 9.09 -18.44 -8.31
N ALA A 146 8.70 -18.84 -7.10
CA ALA A 146 7.48 -19.62 -6.91
C ALA A 146 6.26 -18.75 -7.23
N LEU A 147 6.21 -17.56 -6.62
CA LEU A 147 5.20 -16.53 -6.88
C LEU A 147 5.85 -15.31 -7.57
N ASP A 148 5.25 -14.79 -8.63
CA ASP A 148 5.59 -13.49 -9.24
C ASP A 148 4.35 -12.59 -9.13
N LEU A 149 4.41 -11.61 -8.22
CA LEU A 149 3.27 -10.83 -7.78
C LEU A 149 3.43 -9.40 -8.29
N VAL A 150 2.42 -8.87 -9.00
CA VAL A 150 2.50 -7.55 -9.65
C VAL A 150 1.32 -6.64 -9.31
N GLY A 151 1.58 -5.35 -9.07
CA GLY A 151 0.61 -4.23 -8.97
C GLY A 151 -0.20 -4.04 -7.66
N GLY A 152 -0.58 -5.11 -6.98
CA GLY A 152 -1.54 -5.07 -5.85
C GLY A 152 -1.00 -5.59 -4.52
N ASN A 153 -1.91 -5.78 -3.55
CA ASN A 153 -1.58 -6.44 -2.29
C ASN A 153 -1.98 -7.90 -2.32
N PHE A 154 -1.20 -8.75 -1.66
CA PHE A 154 -1.43 -10.18 -1.59
C PHE A 154 -1.42 -10.65 -0.15
N PHE A 155 -2.29 -11.60 0.18
CA PHE A 155 -2.23 -12.34 1.44
C PHE A 155 -1.80 -13.78 1.14
N ILE A 156 -0.75 -14.24 1.80
CA ILE A 156 -0.18 -15.59 1.59
C ILE A 156 -0.48 -16.41 2.83
N GLY A 157 -1.47 -17.30 2.73
CA GLY A 157 -1.97 -18.11 3.83
C GLY A 157 -0.98 -19.21 4.26
N GLY A 158 -1.15 -19.69 5.50
CA GLY A 158 -0.24 -20.66 6.11
C GLY A 158 -0.26 -22.08 5.50
N SER A 159 -1.16 -22.38 4.56
CA SER A 159 -1.18 -23.66 3.82
C SER A 159 -0.50 -23.56 2.45
N VAL A 160 0.36 -22.55 2.24
CA VAL A 160 1.13 -22.37 1.02
C VAL A 160 2.50 -23.04 1.16
N ASN A 161 2.90 -23.83 0.16
CA ASN A 161 4.20 -24.52 0.11
C ASN A 161 5.03 -24.01 -1.08
N LEU A 162 6.17 -23.36 -0.82
CA LEU A 162 7.01 -22.72 -1.84
C LEU A 162 8.46 -23.18 -1.71
N GLU A 163 8.74 -24.46 -1.99
CA GLU A 163 10.06 -25.06 -1.80
C GLU A 163 10.74 -25.49 -3.11
N GLY A 164 12.07 -25.48 -3.15
CA GLY A 164 12.87 -25.90 -4.30
C GLY A 164 12.94 -24.88 -5.44
N ASN A 165 12.48 -23.65 -5.24
CA ASN A 165 12.47 -22.59 -6.26
C ASN A 165 13.73 -21.71 -6.15
N GLN A 166 13.97 -20.84 -7.14
CA GLN A 166 15.01 -19.81 -7.02
C GLN A 166 14.69 -18.83 -5.89
N TYR A 167 13.45 -18.35 -5.83
CA TYR A 167 12.92 -17.47 -4.78
C TYR A 167 11.52 -17.93 -4.35
N PRO A 168 11.10 -17.78 -3.08
CA PRO A 168 9.71 -18.00 -2.69
C PRO A 168 8.76 -17.00 -3.36
N ALA A 169 9.17 -15.73 -3.49
CA ALA A 169 8.37 -14.70 -4.15
C ALA A 169 9.24 -13.65 -4.85
N ARG A 170 8.72 -13.12 -5.95
CA ARG A 170 9.20 -11.93 -6.67
C ARG A 170 8.07 -10.90 -6.69
N LEU A 171 8.36 -9.64 -6.38
CA LEU A 171 7.39 -8.56 -6.23
C LEU A 171 7.68 -7.45 -7.24
N GLY A 172 6.77 -7.23 -8.20
CA GLY A 172 6.77 -6.14 -9.17
C GLY A 172 5.74 -5.07 -8.82
N GLY A 173 6.11 -4.09 -7.99
CA GLY A 173 5.14 -3.09 -7.51
C GLY A 173 3.99 -3.71 -6.71
N SER A 174 4.30 -4.62 -5.79
CA SER A 174 3.32 -5.36 -4.98
C SER A 174 3.58 -5.29 -3.48
N GLY A 175 2.53 -5.53 -2.71
CA GLY A 175 2.55 -5.60 -1.26
C GLY A 175 2.16 -6.98 -0.74
N ILE A 176 2.61 -7.32 0.46
CA ILE A 176 2.21 -8.53 1.17
C ILE A 176 1.61 -8.11 2.51
N LEU A 177 0.35 -8.51 2.74
CA LEU A 177 -0.44 -8.12 3.89
C LEU A 177 -0.07 -8.88 5.17
N ALA A 178 -0.37 -8.27 6.32
CA ALA A 178 -0.08 -8.80 7.64
C ALA A 178 -0.69 -10.19 7.85
N GLY A 179 0.04 -11.06 8.56
CA GLY A 179 -0.35 -12.45 8.79
C GLY A 179 0.10 -13.41 7.68
N SER A 180 0.65 -12.89 6.59
CA SER A 180 1.33 -13.69 5.58
C SER A 180 2.68 -14.21 6.09
N ALA A 181 3.14 -15.34 5.55
CA ALA A 181 4.49 -15.84 5.79
C ALA A 181 5.06 -16.48 4.52
N LEU A 182 6.37 -16.31 4.30
CA LEU A 182 7.13 -17.03 3.29
C LEU A 182 8.07 -18.04 3.96
N PRO A 183 8.42 -19.14 3.28
CA PRO A 183 9.34 -20.13 3.85
C PRO A 183 10.76 -19.54 4.00
N ALA A 184 11.30 -19.63 5.21
CA ALA A 184 12.65 -19.17 5.55
C ALA A 184 13.76 -20.12 5.06
N THR A 185 13.40 -21.31 4.56
CA THR A 185 14.32 -22.31 4.03
C THR A 185 13.68 -23.06 2.87
N GLY A 186 14.49 -23.78 2.10
CA GLY A 186 14.00 -24.68 1.04
C GLY A 186 14.11 -24.09 -0.37
N ASN A 187 14.35 -22.79 -0.53
CA ASN A 187 14.64 -22.15 -1.81
C ASN A 187 16.15 -21.88 -1.96
N ALA A 188 16.60 -21.65 -3.19
CA ALA A 188 17.98 -21.24 -3.45
C ALA A 188 18.30 -19.92 -2.73
N ASN A 189 17.35 -18.98 -2.80
CA ASN A 189 17.37 -17.70 -2.10
C ASN A 189 16.11 -17.60 -1.20
N ASN A 190 16.30 -17.51 0.11
CA ASN A 190 15.20 -17.52 1.08
C ASN A 190 14.81 -16.09 1.50
N TYR A 191 14.45 -15.28 0.51
CA TYR A 191 14.00 -13.90 0.67
C TYR A 191 12.98 -13.54 -0.42
N ALA A 192 12.20 -12.49 -0.21
CA ALA A 192 11.32 -11.94 -1.24
C ALA A 192 12.13 -10.99 -2.13
N LEU A 193 12.27 -11.32 -3.40
CA LEU A 193 12.93 -10.46 -4.37
C LEU A 193 11.99 -9.32 -4.76
N VAL A 194 12.45 -8.08 -4.67
CA VAL A 194 11.69 -6.89 -5.05
C VAL A 194 12.30 -6.27 -6.29
N GLU A 195 11.52 -6.19 -7.34
CA GLU A 195 11.89 -5.60 -8.62
C GLU A 195 10.83 -4.58 -9.05
N ASP A 196 11.21 -3.66 -9.94
CA ASP A 196 10.31 -2.76 -10.67
C ASP A 196 9.07 -2.29 -9.88
N LEU A 197 9.29 -1.43 -8.87
CA LEU A 197 8.19 -0.82 -8.12
C LEU A 197 7.43 0.26 -8.91
N SER A 198 7.83 0.52 -10.17
CA SER A 198 7.24 1.58 -10.99
C SER A 198 5.81 1.26 -11.44
N VAL A 199 5.47 -0.03 -11.45
CA VAL A 199 4.15 -0.56 -11.81
C VAL A 199 3.12 -0.37 -10.67
N ALA A 200 3.55 0.05 -9.48
CA ALA A 200 2.67 0.27 -8.32
C ALA A 200 1.70 1.45 -8.56
N ALA A 201 0.48 1.17 -9.01
CA ALA A 201 -0.59 2.16 -9.11
C ALA A 201 -1.42 2.28 -7.81
N SER A 202 -1.03 1.56 -6.75
CA SER A 202 -1.88 1.26 -5.60
C SER A 202 -1.27 1.67 -4.26
N ASN A 203 -2.06 1.52 -3.19
CA ASN A 203 -1.60 1.65 -1.81
C ASN A 203 -1.03 0.29 -1.36
N LEU A 204 0.27 0.13 -1.48
CA LEU A 204 0.99 -1.10 -1.12
C LEU A 204 1.34 -1.14 0.37
N VAL A 205 1.36 -2.34 0.92
CA VAL A 205 1.83 -2.60 2.29
C VAL A 205 2.86 -3.72 2.28
N TRP A 206 4.00 -3.51 2.91
CA TRP A 206 4.97 -4.55 3.26
C TRP A 206 4.88 -4.83 4.75
N THR A 207 4.76 -6.10 5.11
CA THR A 207 4.61 -6.56 6.49
C THR A 207 5.66 -7.60 6.81
N ASP A 208 5.88 -7.92 8.08
CA ASP A 208 6.83 -8.98 8.43
C ASP A 208 6.32 -10.33 7.90
N ILE A 209 6.99 -10.83 6.85
CA ILE A 209 6.71 -12.11 6.18
C ILE A 209 7.65 -13.24 6.65
N GLY A 210 8.45 -12.99 7.71
CA GLY A 210 9.41 -13.94 8.27
C GLY A 210 10.73 -14.07 7.49
N VAL A 211 10.87 -13.36 6.37
CA VAL A 211 12.10 -13.27 5.55
C VAL A 211 12.31 -11.83 5.06
N PRO A 212 13.54 -11.43 4.69
CA PRO A 212 13.79 -10.09 4.17
C PRO A 212 13.12 -9.82 2.82
N TYR A 213 12.81 -8.54 2.59
CA TYR A 213 12.59 -7.97 1.26
C TYR A 213 13.94 -7.50 0.71
N VAL A 214 14.37 -8.04 -0.44
CA VAL A 214 15.67 -7.70 -1.05
C VAL A 214 15.45 -6.93 -2.34
N ILE A 215 16.04 -5.74 -2.43
CA ILE A 215 16.06 -4.92 -3.65
C ILE A 215 17.49 -4.97 -4.21
N GLU A 216 17.68 -5.70 -5.30
CA GLU A 216 19.01 -5.90 -5.90
C GLU A 216 19.41 -4.78 -6.86
N GLU A 217 18.45 -4.11 -7.50
CA GLU A 217 18.65 -3.03 -8.47
C GLU A 217 17.91 -1.75 -8.06
N PRO A 218 18.34 -0.55 -8.52
CA PRO A 218 17.63 0.69 -8.23
C PRO A 218 16.13 0.61 -8.54
N SER A 219 15.30 0.98 -7.58
CA SER A 219 13.84 0.81 -7.68
C SER A 219 13.08 2.06 -7.30
N TYR A 220 11.98 2.33 -8.01
CA TYR A 220 11.15 3.52 -7.88
C TYR A 220 9.74 3.14 -7.46
N THR A 221 9.22 3.68 -6.37
CA THR A 221 7.81 3.48 -6.03
C THR A 221 6.91 4.35 -6.90
N GLY A 222 6.16 3.74 -7.81
CA GLY A 222 5.14 4.43 -8.63
C GLY A 222 3.90 4.90 -7.84
N GLY A 223 3.73 4.41 -6.61
CA GLY A 223 2.52 4.58 -5.79
C GLY A 223 2.82 4.81 -4.31
N ARG A 224 1.80 4.63 -3.45
CA ARG A 224 2.01 4.74 -1.99
C ARG A 224 2.49 3.40 -1.45
N LEU A 225 3.54 3.41 -0.64
CA LEU A 225 4.04 2.20 0.03
C LEU A 225 4.15 2.46 1.53
N ARG A 226 3.57 1.57 2.33
CA ARG A 226 3.78 1.52 3.78
C ARG A 226 4.58 0.28 4.15
N ILE A 227 5.67 0.47 4.87
CA ILE A 227 6.49 -0.61 5.42
C ILE A 227 6.19 -0.69 6.92
N ASP A 228 5.61 -1.81 7.35
CA ASP A 228 5.08 -2.02 8.69
C ASP A 228 6.17 -2.53 9.68
N PRO A 229 5.88 -2.52 10.99
CA PRO A 229 6.83 -2.94 12.02
C PRO A 229 7.41 -4.36 11.81
N GLY A 230 8.66 -4.55 12.23
CA GLY A 230 9.37 -5.83 12.14
C GLY A 230 9.93 -6.18 10.75
N VAL A 231 9.56 -5.43 9.71
CA VAL A 231 10.07 -5.68 8.35
C VAL A 231 11.58 -5.50 8.27
N VAL A 232 12.24 -6.42 7.55
CA VAL A 232 13.64 -6.30 7.15
C VAL A 232 13.72 -6.02 5.65
N VAL A 233 14.39 -4.93 5.29
CA VAL A 233 14.71 -4.56 3.90
C VAL A 233 16.22 -4.61 3.72
N GLN A 234 16.68 -5.33 2.70
CA GLN A 234 18.09 -5.41 2.32
C GLN A 234 18.30 -4.83 0.93
N LEU A 235 19.33 -3.99 0.80
CA LEU A 235 19.62 -3.27 -0.44
C LEU A 235 20.93 -3.77 -1.03
N GLY A 236 20.90 -4.06 -2.33
CA GLY A 236 22.06 -4.48 -3.12
C GLY A 236 23.17 -3.41 -3.17
N PRO A 237 24.38 -3.80 -3.56
CA PRO A 237 25.47 -2.85 -3.79
C PRO A 237 25.09 -1.74 -4.77
N ASP A 238 25.43 -0.49 -4.44
CA ASP A 238 25.11 0.69 -5.26
C ASP A 238 23.61 0.89 -5.57
N THR A 239 22.72 0.21 -4.83
CA THR A 239 21.27 0.31 -5.04
C THR A 239 20.67 1.49 -4.29
N THR A 240 19.82 2.26 -4.98
CA THR A 240 18.96 3.28 -4.36
C THR A 240 17.53 2.78 -4.28
N PHE A 241 16.87 3.04 -3.16
CA PHE A 241 15.42 2.93 -3.03
C PHE A 241 14.81 4.32 -3.14
N TRP A 242 14.07 4.59 -4.22
CA TRP A 242 13.42 5.87 -4.47
C TRP A 242 11.96 5.84 -4.05
N GLY A 243 11.58 6.81 -3.22
CA GLY A 243 10.21 7.06 -2.81
C GLY A 243 9.40 7.92 -3.77
N GLU A 244 10.03 8.69 -4.67
CA GLU A 244 9.31 9.53 -5.64
C GLU A 244 8.90 8.78 -6.91
N PRO A 245 7.77 9.17 -7.55
CA PRO A 245 6.79 10.18 -7.12
C PRO A 245 5.81 9.68 -6.05
N GLY A 246 6.02 8.47 -5.54
CA GLY A 246 5.22 7.83 -4.52
C GLY A 246 5.24 8.52 -3.14
N PHE A 247 4.38 8.02 -2.25
CA PHE A 247 4.42 8.36 -0.84
C PHE A 247 4.89 7.13 -0.07
N VAL A 248 6.18 7.08 0.26
CA VAL A 248 6.74 5.96 1.04
C VAL A 248 6.84 6.33 2.51
N GLN A 249 6.28 5.45 3.34
CA GLN A 249 6.30 5.58 4.78
C GLN A 249 6.87 4.30 5.40
N VAL A 250 7.94 4.45 6.18
CA VAL A 250 8.53 3.36 6.97
C VAL A 250 8.13 3.55 8.42
N ARG A 251 7.35 2.62 8.96
CA ARG A 251 6.57 2.77 10.20
C ARG A 251 6.88 1.65 11.18
N GLY A 252 8.05 1.68 11.81
CA GLY A 252 8.43 0.70 12.84
C GLY A 252 7.73 0.91 14.19
N LEU A 253 8.02 0.01 15.13
CA LEU A 253 7.75 0.16 16.56
C LEU A 253 9.07 0.09 17.36
N PRO A 254 9.14 0.61 18.60
CA PRO A 254 10.32 0.47 19.45
C PRO A 254 10.80 -0.98 19.63
N ASP A 255 9.86 -1.93 19.84
CA ASP A 255 10.12 -3.35 20.05
C ASP A 255 10.17 -4.17 18.75
N ALA A 256 9.61 -3.63 17.66
CA ALA A 256 9.63 -4.20 16.32
C ALA A 256 10.04 -3.14 15.28
N PRO A 257 11.32 -2.68 15.30
CA PRO A 257 11.77 -1.66 14.37
C PRO A 257 11.78 -2.19 12.94
N VAL A 258 11.67 -1.30 11.96
CA VAL A 258 12.02 -1.66 10.58
C VAL A 258 13.53 -1.64 10.45
N ILE A 259 14.10 -2.70 9.87
CA ILE A 259 15.54 -2.83 9.65
C ILE A 259 15.82 -2.57 8.18
N VAL A 260 16.74 -1.66 7.89
CA VAL A 260 17.26 -1.40 6.54
C VAL A 260 18.77 -1.59 6.56
N GLU A 261 19.27 -2.58 5.84
CA GLU A 261 20.68 -2.96 5.88
C GLU A 261 21.25 -3.40 4.52
N ARG A 262 22.55 -3.69 4.50
CA ARG A 262 23.24 -4.18 3.30
C ARG A 262 22.80 -5.61 2.97
N PHE A 263 22.53 -5.87 1.70
CA PHE A 263 22.42 -7.24 1.19
C PHE A 263 23.79 -7.94 1.14
N ASP A 264 24.81 -7.26 0.60
CA ASP A 264 26.21 -7.70 0.70
C ASP A 264 26.88 -6.96 1.88
N PRO A 265 27.28 -7.65 2.97
CA PRO A 265 27.84 -6.99 4.15
C PRO A 265 29.11 -6.17 3.87
N LEU A 266 29.81 -6.44 2.75
CA LEU A 266 31.06 -5.78 2.37
C LEU A 266 30.86 -4.56 1.46
N GLN A 267 29.67 -4.36 0.91
CA GLN A 267 29.40 -3.30 -0.06
C GLN A 267 28.27 -2.40 0.42
N ALA A 268 28.49 -1.09 0.32
CA ALA A 268 27.45 -0.12 0.66
C ALA A 268 26.38 -0.07 -0.44
N TRP A 269 25.13 0.10 -0.03
CA TRP A 269 24.04 0.52 -0.89
C TRP A 269 24.03 2.05 -1.00
N GLN A 270 23.36 2.63 -1.98
CA GLN A 270 23.46 4.06 -2.27
C GLN A 270 22.63 4.93 -1.33
N GLY A 271 21.34 4.63 -1.13
CA GLY A 271 20.54 5.35 -0.13
C GLY A 271 19.03 5.21 -0.22
N LEU A 272 18.33 5.66 0.83
CA LEU A 272 16.88 5.83 0.84
C LEU A 272 16.61 7.25 0.39
N GLN A 273 15.92 7.44 -0.72
CA GLN A 273 15.73 8.78 -1.30
C GLN A 273 14.25 9.12 -1.40
N TYR A 274 13.90 10.30 -0.88
CA TYR A 274 12.59 10.95 -1.01
C TYR A 274 11.44 10.20 -0.34
N PHE A 275 11.69 9.77 0.89
CA PHE A 275 10.68 9.18 1.75
C PHE A 275 9.94 10.29 2.48
N ASN A 276 8.66 10.13 2.75
CA ASN A 276 7.91 11.17 3.50
C ASN A 276 8.14 11.02 4.99
N ARG A 277 8.26 9.77 5.46
CA ARG A 277 8.39 9.47 6.89
C ARG A 277 9.13 8.17 7.11
N ILE A 278 10.14 8.24 7.97
CA ILE A 278 10.91 7.10 8.47
C ILE A 278 10.86 7.19 9.99
N GLU A 279 10.26 6.20 10.64
CA GLU A 279 10.18 6.18 12.10
C GLU A 279 10.48 4.81 12.70
N ASN A 280 11.08 4.79 13.89
CA ASN A 280 11.44 3.57 14.60
C ASN A 280 12.23 2.59 13.71
N CYS A 281 13.23 3.11 13.00
CA CYS A 281 14.01 2.36 12.03
C CYS A 281 15.45 2.15 12.51
N ARG A 282 16.07 1.06 12.05
CA ARG A 282 17.51 0.80 12.16
C ARG A 282 18.09 0.77 10.76
N ILE A 283 18.82 1.81 10.39
CA ILE A 283 19.41 1.99 9.06
C ILE A 283 20.92 1.81 9.18
N THR A 284 21.51 0.90 8.41
CA THR A 284 22.94 0.59 8.53
C THR A 284 23.63 0.44 7.18
N GLY A 285 24.82 1.03 7.09
CA GLY A 285 25.80 0.64 6.08
C GLY A 285 25.61 1.23 4.68
N GLY A 286 24.75 2.23 4.50
CA GLY A 286 24.55 2.90 3.21
C GLY A 286 25.59 3.99 2.95
N GLN A 287 25.77 4.41 1.71
CA GLN A 287 26.44 5.68 1.41
C GLN A 287 25.60 6.81 2.02
N ILE A 288 24.28 6.75 1.88
CA ILE A 288 23.35 7.71 2.48
C ILE A 288 22.27 6.93 3.24
N GLY A 289 22.16 7.12 4.55
CA GLY A 289 21.10 6.47 5.35
C GLY A 289 19.71 6.89 4.89
N ALA A 290 19.44 8.19 4.84
CA ALA A 290 18.22 8.75 4.28
C ALA A 290 18.46 10.12 3.62
N ARG A 291 17.75 10.40 2.53
CA ARG A 291 17.74 11.70 1.85
C ARG A 291 16.31 12.13 1.62
N PHE A 292 15.98 13.38 1.90
CA PHE A 292 14.66 13.96 1.67
C PHE A 292 14.74 15.10 0.65
N HIS A 293 13.58 15.55 0.16
CA HIS A 293 13.49 16.57 -0.89
C HIS A 293 12.27 17.47 -0.72
N SER A 294 12.49 18.76 -0.97
CA SER A 294 11.61 19.92 -0.73
C SER A 294 10.45 20.12 -1.69
N ASN A 295 10.31 19.34 -2.76
CA ASN A 295 9.38 19.71 -3.83
C ASN A 295 7.90 19.65 -3.46
N SER A 296 7.52 19.01 -2.34
CA SER A 296 6.10 18.89 -1.98
C SER A 296 5.79 18.70 -0.49
N LEU A 297 6.63 18.01 0.30
CA LEU A 297 6.42 17.79 1.74
C LEU A 297 7.74 17.72 2.51
N VAL A 298 7.73 18.20 3.76
CA VAL A 298 8.87 18.04 4.67
C VAL A 298 9.00 16.56 5.06
N GLY A 299 10.23 16.06 5.02
CA GLY A 299 10.56 14.71 5.45
C GLY A 299 10.61 14.58 6.97
N TYR A 300 10.22 13.43 7.50
CA TYR A 300 10.32 13.13 8.93
C TYR A 300 11.23 11.93 9.17
N LEU A 301 12.18 12.10 10.09
CA LEU A 301 13.06 11.05 10.60
C LEU A 301 12.96 11.00 12.13
N ASP A 302 12.15 10.07 12.64
CA ASP A 302 11.75 10.04 14.04
C ASP A 302 12.18 8.73 14.74
N ASN A 303 12.78 8.82 15.92
CA ASN A 303 13.15 7.67 16.76
C ASN A 303 13.96 6.58 16.02
N CYS A 304 14.94 6.98 15.21
CA CYS A 304 15.72 6.04 14.40
C CYS A 304 17.13 5.84 14.96
N VAL A 305 17.77 4.74 14.57
CA VAL A 305 19.21 4.53 14.70
C VAL A 305 19.81 4.47 13.31
N ILE A 306 20.70 5.41 12.99
CA ILE A 306 21.42 5.43 11.71
C ILE A 306 22.90 5.28 11.98
N LYS A 307 23.50 4.23 11.43
CA LYS A 307 24.90 3.93 11.71
C LYS A 307 25.70 3.40 10.54
N ASP A 308 27.02 3.59 10.66
CA ASP A 308 28.00 3.07 9.72
C ASP A 308 27.73 3.49 8.25
N CYS A 309 27.12 4.67 8.06
CA CYS A 309 26.86 5.27 6.75
C CYS A 309 27.87 6.38 6.42
N ASP A 310 28.12 6.67 5.14
CA ASP A 310 28.96 7.84 4.79
C ASP A 310 28.23 9.14 5.19
N PHE A 311 26.92 9.19 4.94
CA PHE A 311 26.00 10.23 5.40
C PHE A 311 24.83 9.60 6.16
N GLY A 312 24.52 10.07 7.37
CA GLY A 312 23.37 9.60 8.13
C GLY A 312 22.05 10.05 7.50
N THR A 313 21.83 11.36 7.41
CA THR A 313 20.69 11.98 6.73
C THR A 313 21.09 13.18 5.86
N GLN A 314 20.28 13.51 4.86
CA GLN A 314 20.50 14.64 3.95
C GLN A 314 19.22 15.38 3.58
N ASN A 315 19.23 16.71 3.72
CA ASN A 315 18.26 17.70 3.22
C ASN A 315 16.82 17.57 3.74
N ASP A 316 16.11 18.70 3.85
CA ASP A 316 14.64 18.83 3.95
C ASP A 316 13.95 17.93 4.99
N VAL A 317 14.61 17.72 6.13
CA VAL A 317 14.17 16.78 7.15
C VAL A 317 13.98 17.43 8.51
N ILE A 318 12.88 17.04 9.18
CA ILE A 318 12.71 17.20 10.62
C ILE A 318 13.20 15.91 11.29
N VAL A 319 14.22 16.03 12.15
CA VAL A 319 14.84 14.90 12.83
C VAL A 319 14.56 14.96 14.32
N ARG A 320 13.97 13.89 14.87
CA ARG A 320 13.66 13.79 16.30
C ARG A 320 14.10 12.44 16.86
N LYS A 321 14.57 12.46 18.11
CA LYS A 321 14.96 11.26 18.89
C LYS A 321 15.83 10.28 18.09
N THR A 322 16.67 10.77 17.17
CA THR A 322 17.45 9.90 16.30
C THR A 322 18.89 9.79 16.81
N HIS A 323 19.41 8.57 16.83
CA HIS A 323 20.78 8.25 17.23
C HIS A 323 21.66 8.01 16.00
N PHE A 324 22.59 8.92 15.78
CA PHE A 324 23.58 8.82 14.70
C PHE A 324 24.91 8.29 15.23
N VAL A 325 25.31 7.11 14.76
CA VAL A 325 26.46 6.38 15.30
C VAL A 325 27.47 6.02 14.21
N ASN A 326 28.74 6.41 14.39
CA ASN A 326 29.85 6.01 13.50
C ASN A 326 29.62 6.32 12.00
N ASN A 327 28.88 7.38 11.68
CA ASN A 327 28.74 7.83 10.30
C ASN A 327 29.94 8.68 9.89
N GLY A 328 30.14 8.89 8.58
CA GLY A 328 31.01 9.95 8.09
C GLY A 328 30.49 11.30 8.58
N ILE A 329 29.35 11.71 8.04
CA ILE A 329 28.61 12.91 8.46
C ILE A 329 27.22 12.49 8.94
N ALA A 330 26.83 12.82 10.18
CA ALA A 330 25.52 12.40 10.68
C ALA A 330 24.36 13.13 9.99
N SER A 331 24.44 14.46 9.80
CA SER A 331 23.46 15.23 9.01
C SER A 331 24.16 16.20 8.07
N TRP A 332 23.72 16.25 6.82
CA TRP A 332 24.23 17.20 5.82
C TRP A 332 23.12 18.00 5.16
N GLY A 333 23.17 19.33 5.31
CA GLY A 333 22.26 20.27 4.64
C GLY A 333 22.96 21.01 3.50
N ASP A 334 22.55 20.75 2.25
CA ASP A 334 23.13 21.37 1.06
C ASP A 334 22.33 22.58 0.56
N ASN A 335 21.00 22.48 0.51
CA ASN A 335 20.15 23.50 -0.13
C ASN A 335 18.94 23.98 0.69
N TRP A 336 18.67 23.35 1.82
CA TRP A 336 17.46 23.60 2.62
C TRP A 336 17.72 23.43 4.12
N THR A 337 16.79 23.92 4.94
CA THR A 337 16.93 23.93 6.40
C THR A 337 16.49 22.60 6.99
N ASP A 338 17.46 21.76 7.36
CA ASP A 338 17.21 20.65 8.28
C ASP A 338 16.84 21.22 9.65
N ALA A 339 15.80 20.65 10.27
CA ALA A 339 15.36 21.00 11.61
C ALA A 339 15.68 19.84 12.56
N LEU A 340 16.72 20.01 13.37
CA LEU A 340 17.21 19.02 14.33
C LEU A 340 16.96 19.45 15.78
N ASP A 341 16.05 20.37 16.06
CA ASP A 341 15.72 20.77 17.43
C ASP A 341 15.21 19.56 18.25
N GLY A 342 15.97 19.23 19.29
CA GLY A 342 15.72 18.12 20.20
C GLY A 342 14.74 18.41 21.34
N ALA A 343 14.08 19.57 21.38
CA ALA A 343 13.27 20.01 22.54
C ALA A 343 12.21 19.00 23.01
N VAL A 344 11.60 18.26 22.08
CA VAL A 344 10.55 17.24 22.35
C VAL A 344 10.99 15.82 21.97
N GLY A 345 12.30 15.63 21.72
CA GLY A 345 12.87 14.38 21.24
C GLY A 345 14.34 14.57 20.86
N ALA A 346 15.23 14.54 21.84
CA ALA A 346 16.63 14.88 21.65
C ALA A 346 17.37 13.89 20.74
N ASN A 347 18.09 14.42 19.75
CA ASN A 347 18.97 13.62 18.90
C ASN A 347 20.32 13.38 19.59
N SER A 348 21.02 12.33 19.17
CA SER A 348 22.34 11.97 19.68
C SER A 348 23.33 11.78 18.53
N PHE A 349 24.50 12.41 18.67
CA PHE A 349 25.61 12.27 17.74
C PHE A 349 26.80 11.63 18.45
N GLU A 350 27.21 10.43 18.03
CA GLU A 350 28.28 9.68 18.69
C GLU A 350 29.19 8.94 17.69
N GLY A 351 30.50 9.11 17.82
CA GLY A 351 31.49 8.40 17.00
C GLY A 351 31.52 8.77 15.51
N ASN A 352 30.75 9.78 15.09
CA ASN A 352 30.75 10.25 13.71
C ASN A 352 32.05 11.01 13.41
N THR A 353 32.48 11.04 12.14
CA THR A 353 33.61 11.90 11.76
C THR A 353 33.24 13.37 11.92
N GLN A 354 31.98 13.70 11.59
CA GLN A 354 31.37 15.01 11.78
C GLN A 354 29.89 14.85 12.15
N ALA A 355 29.39 15.64 13.11
CA ALA A 355 27.98 15.57 13.47
C ALA A 355 27.11 16.26 12.41
N ILE A 356 27.37 17.54 12.13
CA ILE A 356 26.57 18.30 11.18
C ILE A 356 27.48 19.04 10.21
N GLU A 357 27.17 18.93 8.92
CA GLU A 357 27.74 19.75 7.87
C GLU A 357 26.67 20.65 7.26
N SER A 358 26.97 21.95 7.13
CA SER A 358 26.12 22.94 6.47
C SER A 358 26.88 23.61 5.34
N ASN A 359 26.31 23.60 4.12
CA ASN A 359 26.86 24.31 2.97
C ASN A 359 26.42 25.79 2.93
N GLY A 360 26.55 26.49 4.07
CA GLY A 360 26.19 27.90 4.21
C GLY A 360 24.73 28.19 4.59
N GLN A 361 23.96 27.16 4.93
CA GLN A 361 22.60 27.29 5.45
C GLN A 361 22.57 27.39 6.97
N LEU A 362 21.50 27.96 7.52
CA LEU A 362 21.24 27.91 8.95
C LEU A 362 20.58 26.57 9.28
N ILE A 363 21.24 25.74 10.09
CA ILE A 363 20.68 24.51 10.63
C ILE A 363 20.35 24.74 12.09
N ASP A 364 19.10 24.47 12.48
CA ASP A 364 18.65 24.59 13.87
C ASP A 364 18.80 23.24 14.57
N ALA A 365 19.76 23.14 15.49
CA ALA A 365 20.09 21.91 16.22
C ALA A 365 20.27 22.09 17.75
N PRO A 366 19.46 22.90 18.46
CA PRO A 366 19.50 22.96 19.91
C PRO A 366 18.95 21.67 20.54
N ASN A 367 19.15 21.55 21.85
CA ASN A 367 18.61 20.48 22.71
C ASN A 367 19.08 19.07 22.35
N ASN A 368 20.24 18.94 21.70
CA ASN A 368 20.82 17.66 21.31
C ASN A 368 22.00 17.25 22.20
N TRP A 369 22.31 15.95 22.18
CA TRP A 369 23.50 15.39 22.77
C TRP A 369 24.61 15.20 21.73
N TRP A 370 25.81 15.63 22.07
CA TRP A 370 26.95 15.68 21.15
C TRP A 370 28.06 14.73 21.56
N GLY A 371 27.76 13.69 22.34
CA GLY A 371 28.76 12.74 22.84
C GLY A 371 29.59 13.23 24.03
N ASP A 372 29.42 14.47 24.50
CA ASP A 372 30.11 15.01 25.67
C ASP A 372 29.29 16.09 26.42
N PRO A 373 29.32 16.17 27.76
CA PRO A 373 28.60 17.18 28.54
C PRO A 373 28.98 18.65 28.26
N SER A 374 30.15 18.89 27.67
CA SER A 374 30.60 20.22 27.25
C SER A 374 30.01 20.67 25.91
N GLY A 375 29.22 19.82 25.24
CA GLY A 375 28.60 20.11 23.95
C GLY A 375 29.55 19.87 22.77
N PRO A 376 29.15 20.28 21.55
CA PRO A 376 29.90 19.99 20.34
C PRO A 376 31.18 20.82 20.25
N ALA A 377 32.20 20.26 19.60
CA ALA A 377 33.37 21.02 19.20
C ALA A 377 33.02 21.89 17.98
N SER A 378 32.71 23.18 18.20
CA SER A 378 32.26 24.10 17.15
C SER A 378 32.78 25.53 17.33
N PRO A 379 32.83 26.35 16.26
CA PRO A 379 33.16 27.77 16.39
C PRO A 379 32.23 28.54 17.35
N ASN A 380 30.96 28.10 17.42
CA ASN A 380 29.96 28.69 18.31
C ASN A 380 30.14 28.22 19.77
N ASN A 381 30.80 27.07 20.00
CA ASN A 381 31.12 26.53 21.32
C ASN A 381 32.63 26.18 21.46
N PRO A 382 33.53 27.16 21.60
CA PRO A 382 34.98 26.92 21.57
C PRO A 382 35.53 26.01 22.69
N GLY A 383 34.76 25.77 23.75
CA GLY A 383 35.13 24.89 24.86
C GLY A 383 34.55 23.48 24.78
N GLY A 384 33.72 23.19 23.77
CA GLY A 384 33.11 21.87 23.60
C GLY A 384 34.12 20.83 23.11
N THR A 385 33.97 19.61 23.63
CA THR A 385 34.83 18.46 23.29
C THR A 385 34.06 17.29 22.68
N GLY A 386 32.75 17.46 22.48
CA GLY A 386 31.89 16.52 21.78
C GLY A 386 32.14 16.49 20.28
N GLN A 387 31.19 15.92 19.55
CA GLN A 387 31.28 15.69 18.11
C GLN A 387 31.52 16.99 17.32
N PRO A 388 32.33 16.96 16.23
CA PRO A 388 32.67 18.15 15.47
C PRO A 388 31.48 18.76 14.71
N VAL A 389 31.39 20.09 14.76
CA VAL A 389 30.51 20.93 13.93
C VAL A 389 31.33 22.11 13.38
N PRO A 390 31.97 21.97 12.21
CA PRO A 390 32.99 22.90 11.75
C PRO A 390 32.45 24.24 11.23
N GLY A 391 31.20 24.30 10.76
CA GLY A 391 30.60 25.50 10.19
C GLY A 391 29.90 26.39 11.24
N PRO A 392 29.95 27.73 11.12
CA PRO A 392 29.23 28.63 12.02
C PRO A 392 27.70 28.64 11.80
N GLY A 393 27.22 28.06 10.70
CA GLY A 393 25.80 28.02 10.31
C GLY A 393 24.93 27.05 11.11
N VAL A 394 25.42 26.47 12.20
CA VAL A 394 24.65 25.52 13.02
C VAL A 394 24.38 26.12 14.40
N SER A 395 23.09 26.23 14.75
CA SER A 395 22.63 26.60 16.09
C SER A 395 22.74 25.38 17.00
N VAL A 396 23.63 25.44 17.99
CA VAL A 396 23.92 24.31 18.89
C VAL A 396 23.52 24.57 20.35
N PHE A 397 22.93 25.73 20.66
CA PHE A 397 22.57 26.13 22.01
C PHE A 397 21.06 26.27 22.21
N PRO A 398 20.52 25.82 23.35
CA PRO A 398 21.19 25.02 24.38
C PRO A 398 21.57 23.62 23.85
N PHE A 399 22.42 22.89 24.56
CA PHE A 399 22.71 21.46 24.31
C PHE A 399 22.55 20.65 25.61
N LEU A 400 22.44 19.33 25.48
CA LEU A 400 22.32 18.43 26.62
C LEU A 400 23.66 18.19 27.29
N THR A 401 23.66 18.14 28.63
CA THR A 401 24.84 17.82 29.45
C THR A 401 24.90 16.35 29.88
N ALA A 402 23.91 15.54 29.47
CA ALA A 402 23.87 14.10 29.63
C ALA A 402 23.26 13.46 28.38
N ALA A 403 23.63 12.23 28.09
CA ALA A 403 23.03 11.49 26.98
C ALA A 403 21.52 11.27 27.23
N PRO A 404 20.66 11.38 26.20
CA PRO A 404 19.26 11.03 26.30
C PRO A 404 19.10 9.52 26.54
N ASP A 405 18.04 9.13 27.24
CA ASP A 405 17.71 7.72 27.43
C ASP A 405 17.02 7.18 26.17
N PHE A 406 17.70 6.35 25.39
CA PHE A 406 17.13 5.70 24.21
C PHE A 406 16.34 4.41 24.52
N ASN A 407 16.26 4.01 25.80
CA ASN A 407 15.32 2.97 26.22
C ASN A 407 13.93 3.54 26.54
N ASP A 408 13.82 4.87 26.64
CA ASP A 408 12.59 5.61 26.81
C ASP A 408 12.16 6.17 25.45
N ASN A 409 11.11 5.57 24.88
CA ASN A 409 10.65 5.87 23.53
C ASN A 409 9.48 6.86 23.57
N PRO A 410 9.42 7.83 22.65
CA PRO A 410 8.23 8.66 22.52
C PRO A 410 7.00 7.79 22.19
N PRO A 411 5.78 8.27 22.52
CA PRO A 411 4.56 7.53 22.21
C PRO A 411 4.45 7.14 20.73
N VAL A 412 3.95 5.96 20.46
CA VAL A 412 3.56 5.57 19.10
C VAL A 412 2.10 5.94 18.90
N VAL A 413 1.80 6.85 17.96
CA VAL A 413 0.44 7.20 17.56
C VAL A 413 0.17 6.66 16.15
N ARG A 414 -1.05 6.15 15.93
CA ARG A 414 -1.53 5.65 14.63
C ARG A 414 -2.95 6.13 14.38
N MET A 415 -3.13 7.08 13.48
CA MET A 415 -4.47 7.53 13.08
C MET A 415 -5.13 6.48 12.19
N ASN A 416 -6.42 6.22 12.44
CA ASN A 416 -7.25 5.49 11.49
C ASN A 416 -7.56 6.46 10.35
N ARG A 417 -6.95 6.20 9.19
CA ARG A 417 -7.07 7.10 8.04
C ARG A 417 -8.46 7.05 7.43
N HIS A 418 -8.88 8.19 6.94
CA HIS A 418 -10.06 8.41 6.11
C HIS A 418 -9.57 8.69 4.68
N SER A 419 -10.43 8.49 3.70
CA SER A 419 -10.01 8.55 2.29
C SER A 419 -10.93 9.36 1.40
N PHE A 420 -11.77 10.20 1.98
CA PHE A 420 -12.74 10.97 1.23
C PHE A 420 -12.54 12.47 1.42
N MET A 421 -13.00 13.21 0.41
CA MET A 421 -13.12 14.65 0.45
C MET A 421 -14.01 15.06 1.61
N LEU A 422 -13.56 16.03 2.42
CA LEU A 422 -14.28 16.53 3.57
C LEU A 422 -14.86 17.92 3.25
N GLU A 423 -16.18 17.99 3.06
CA GLU A 423 -16.87 19.25 2.80
C GLU A 423 -16.78 20.19 4.02
N PRO A 424 -16.53 21.50 3.83
CA PRO A 424 -16.58 22.48 4.91
C PRO A 424 -17.91 22.42 5.69
N GLY A 425 -17.83 22.44 7.01
CA GLY A 425 -18.95 22.31 7.93
C GLY A 425 -19.40 20.88 8.21
N ALA A 426 -18.88 19.86 7.50
CA ALA A 426 -19.12 18.47 7.85
C ALA A 426 -18.52 18.15 9.22
N LYS A 427 -19.14 17.20 9.92
CA LYS A 427 -18.63 16.65 11.17
C LYS A 427 -18.03 15.28 10.91
N VAL A 428 -16.81 15.07 11.37
CA VAL A 428 -16.10 13.79 11.27
C VAL A 428 -15.56 13.40 12.63
N ILE A 429 -15.52 12.11 12.92
CA ILE A 429 -14.91 11.58 14.14
C ILE A 429 -13.63 10.89 13.73
N PHE A 430 -12.50 11.48 14.11
CA PHE A 430 -11.21 10.81 13.98
C PHE A 430 -11.04 9.82 15.10
N THR A 431 -10.37 8.71 14.81
CA THR A 431 -9.95 7.74 15.81
C THR A 431 -8.48 7.38 15.61
N TRP A 432 -7.82 7.00 16.67
CA TRP A 432 -6.41 6.61 16.63
C TRP A 432 -6.11 5.54 17.66
N ARG A 433 -4.96 4.88 17.51
CA ARG A 433 -4.30 4.09 18.55
C ARG A 433 -3.11 4.89 19.06
N ALA A 434 -2.83 4.73 20.36
CA ALA A 434 -1.66 5.31 20.97
C ALA A 434 -1.17 4.41 22.10
N GLU A 435 0.13 4.15 22.13
CA GLU A 435 0.85 3.33 23.11
C GLU A 435 2.20 3.95 23.43
N ASP A 436 2.74 3.63 24.60
CA ASP A 436 3.97 4.19 25.14
C ASP A 436 4.53 3.24 26.20
N ASP A 437 5.85 3.19 26.36
CA ASP A 437 6.52 2.29 27.32
C ASP A 437 6.49 2.83 28.77
N LEU A 438 6.39 4.14 28.97
CA LEU A 438 6.26 4.81 30.28
C LEU A 438 4.84 5.30 30.58
N GLY A 439 3.96 5.25 29.59
CA GLY A 439 2.57 5.67 29.66
C GLY A 439 2.35 7.11 29.18
N ILE A 440 1.28 7.28 28.40
CA ILE A 440 0.83 8.59 27.91
C ILE A 440 0.23 9.39 29.08
N VAL A 441 0.59 10.66 29.21
CA VAL A 441 0.04 11.57 30.25
C VAL A 441 -1.00 12.54 29.68
N SER A 442 -0.82 12.97 28.43
CA SER A 442 -1.78 13.86 27.75
C SER A 442 -1.71 13.68 26.24
N GLN A 443 -2.71 14.21 25.56
CA GLN A 443 -2.77 14.23 24.10
C GLN A 443 -3.33 15.59 23.64
N ARG A 444 -3.08 15.93 22.38
CA ARG A 444 -3.69 17.09 21.71
C ARG A 444 -3.97 16.78 20.25
N VAL A 445 -4.89 17.55 19.68
CA VAL A 445 -5.22 17.53 18.25
C VAL A 445 -4.87 18.88 17.65
N GLU A 446 -4.06 18.85 16.62
CA GLU A 446 -3.62 20.01 15.86
C GLU A 446 -4.22 19.99 14.45
N PHE A 447 -4.44 21.18 13.89
CA PHE A 447 -4.77 21.38 12.49
C PHE A 447 -3.73 22.27 11.84
N ASP A 448 -3.01 21.72 10.86
CA ASP A 448 -2.02 22.46 10.08
C ASP A 448 -2.65 22.98 8.80
N HIS A 449 -2.83 24.30 8.76
CA HIS A 449 -3.33 24.99 7.59
C HIS A 449 -2.15 25.48 6.74
N PRO A 450 -2.03 25.13 5.44
CA PRO A 450 -0.85 25.44 4.62
C PRO A 450 -0.47 26.93 4.53
N ILE A 451 -1.42 27.82 4.79
CA ILE A 451 -1.26 29.29 4.79
C ILE A 451 -1.25 29.89 6.21
N GLN A 452 -2.03 29.34 7.14
CA GLN A 452 -2.27 29.96 8.46
C GLN A 452 -1.38 29.34 9.55
N GLY A 453 -0.69 28.24 9.22
CA GLY A 453 0.12 27.45 10.14
C GLY A 453 -0.72 26.53 11.03
N VAL A 454 -0.09 26.06 12.09
CA VAL A 454 -0.68 25.11 13.03
C VAL A 454 -1.60 25.80 14.04
N SER A 455 -2.77 25.21 14.26
CA SER A 455 -3.72 25.61 15.31
C SER A 455 -4.09 24.41 16.20
N ILE A 456 -4.29 24.65 17.49
CA ILE A 456 -4.69 23.59 18.42
C ILE A 456 -6.21 23.50 18.42
N LEU A 457 -6.74 22.35 17.96
CA LEU A 457 -8.17 22.07 17.94
C LEU A 457 -8.67 21.60 19.31
N ALA A 458 -7.86 20.80 20.00
CA ALA A 458 -8.12 20.32 21.35
C ALA A 458 -6.82 20.02 22.06
N ASP A 459 -6.77 20.33 23.36
CA ASP A 459 -5.59 20.17 24.20
C ASP A 459 -5.95 19.47 25.51
N ASN A 460 -4.95 18.92 26.20
CA ASN A 460 -5.11 18.19 27.46
C ASN A 460 -6.13 17.05 27.36
N ILE A 461 -6.16 16.38 26.20
CA ILE A 461 -6.99 15.21 25.98
C ILE A 461 -6.48 14.07 26.89
N PRO A 462 -7.36 13.39 27.65
CA PRO A 462 -6.95 12.32 28.55
C PRO A 462 -6.19 11.20 27.84
N ALA A 463 -5.21 10.61 28.51
CA ALA A 463 -4.35 9.53 28.00
C ALA A 463 -5.09 8.34 27.39
N GLY A 464 -6.30 8.02 27.86
CA GLY A 464 -7.12 6.91 27.38
C GLY A 464 -8.10 7.25 26.25
N GLN A 465 -8.27 8.53 25.88
CA GLN A 465 -9.18 8.92 24.80
C GLN A 465 -8.57 8.59 23.44
N ARG A 466 -9.39 8.04 22.52
CA ARG A 466 -8.96 7.52 21.21
C ARG A 466 -9.84 8.03 20.05
N GLY A 467 -10.59 9.10 20.29
CA GLY A 467 -11.39 9.72 19.24
C GLY A 467 -11.72 11.18 19.53
N PHE A 468 -11.99 11.94 18.45
CA PHE A 468 -12.27 13.36 18.49
C PHE A 468 -13.25 13.75 17.37
N GLU A 469 -14.36 14.41 17.71
CA GLU A 469 -15.26 15.01 16.72
C GLU A 469 -14.70 16.35 16.27
N TRP A 470 -14.44 16.48 14.98
CA TRP A 470 -14.00 17.71 14.34
C TRP A 470 -15.06 18.23 13.37
N THR A 471 -15.24 19.55 13.36
CA THR A 471 -16.02 20.22 12.32
C THR A 471 -15.04 20.80 11.30
N VAL A 472 -15.17 20.34 10.06
CA VAL A 472 -14.25 20.68 8.96
C VAL A 472 -14.33 22.19 8.69
N PRO A 473 -13.21 22.94 8.76
CA PRO A 473 -13.21 24.36 8.50
C PRO A 473 -13.28 24.65 6.99
N ASP A 474 -13.68 25.87 6.65
CA ASP A 474 -13.40 26.42 5.32
C ASP A 474 -11.93 26.85 5.28
N VAL A 475 -11.14 26.21 4.40
CA VAL A 475 -9.70 26.48 4.22
C VAL A 475 -9.42 27.46 3.09
N GLY A 476 -10.45 27.93 2.38
CA GLY A 476 -10.28 28.76 1.19
C GLY A 476 -9.46 28.09 0.09
N PHE A 477 -9.02 28.86 -0.91
CA PHE A 477 -8.21 28.35 -2.02
C PHE A 477 -6.73 28.20 -1.64
N ILE A 478 -6.16 27.01 -1.92
CA ILE A 478 -4.77 26.68 -1.60
C ILE A 478 -3.94 26.69 -2.88
N VAL A 479 -3.06 27.68 -3.01
CA VAL A 479 -2.26 27.95 -4.24
C VAL A 479 -1.07 27.00 -4.42
N ASN A 480 -0.53 26.44 -3.34
CA ASN A 480 0.72 25.66 -3.35
C ASN A 480 0.49 24.14 -3.47
N ASN A 481 -0.76 23.70 -3.65
CA ASN A 481 -1.10 22.29 -3.80
C ASN A 481 -0.69 21.41 -2.60
N ILE A 482 -0.58 22.00 -1.40
CA ILE A 482 -0.31 21.31 -0.14
C ILE A 482 -1.63 21.05 0.58
N ALA A 483 -1.87 19.81 1.01
CA ALA A 483 -3.09 19.46 1.73
C ALA A 483 -3.01 19.92 3.19
N PRO A 484 -4.09 20.47 3.77
CA PRO A 484 -4.16 20.67 5.21
C PRO A 484 -4.14 19.32 5.93
N THR A 485 -3.55 19.27 7.13
CA THR A 485 -3.45 18.04 7.93
C THR A 485 -4.12 18.19 9.29
N VAL A 486 -4.67 17.09 9.79
CA VAL A 486 -4.97 16.95 11.22
C VAL A 486 -3.92 16.04 11.82
N ARG A 487 -3.29 16.48 12.91
CA ARG A 487 -2.29 15.72 13.65
C ARG A 487 -2.80 15.40 15.04
N VAL A 488 -2.60 14.16 15.46
CA VAL A 488 -2.77 13.75 16.85
C VAL A 488 -1.39 13.61 17.47
N VAL A 489 -1.17 14.31 18.58
CA VAL A 489 0.08 14.24 19.36
C VAL A 489 -0.24 13.63 20.72
N ALA A 490 0.54 12.64 21.14
CA ALA A 490 0.57 12.07 22.47
C ALA A 490 1.88 12.47 23.16
N ILE A 491 1.78 12.76 24.45
CA ILE A 491 2.90 13.16 25.31
C ILE A 491 3.04 12.11 26.41
N ASP A 492 4.26 11.62 26.64
CA ASP A 492 4.59 10.67 27.71
C ASP A 492 4.93 11.37 29.04
N ALA A 493 5.27 10.57 30.06
CA ALA A 493 5.67 11.07 31.37
C ALA A 493 7.03 11.79 31.40
N ALA A 494 7.88 11.56 30.40
CA ALA A 494 9.17 12.23 30.22
C ALA A 494 9.05 13.55 29.43
N GLY A 495 7.87 13.84 28.87
CA GLY A 495 7.58 15.01 28.05
C GLY A 495 7.96 14.84 26.58
N GLN A 496 8.23 13.63 26.11
CA GLN A 496 8.49 13.36 24.70
C GLN A 496 7.18 13.33 23.92
N GLU A 497 7.27 13.70 22.64
CA GLU A 497 6.12 13.77 21.76
C GLU A 497 6.16 12.70 20.68
N GLY A 498 5.08 11.93 20.64
CA GLY A 498 4.76 10.97 19.60
C GLY A 498 3.54 11.41 18.83
N TRP A 499 3.49 11.22 17.51
CA TRP A 499 2.39 11.77 16.72
C TRP A 499 2.11 10.98 15.45
N ASP A 500 0.92 11.17 14.90
CA ASP A 500 0.59 10.77 13.53
C ASP A 500 -0.33 11.83 12.93
N GLU A 501 -0.37 11.89 11.61
CA GLU A 501 -1.17 12.89 10.92
C GLU A 501 -1.81 12.32 9.66
N GLU A 502 -2.87 13.00 9.25
CA GLU A 502 -3.62 12.69 8.05
C GLU A 502 -3.84 13.96 7.25
N ALA A 503 -3.53 13.88 5.95
CA ALA A 503 -3.79 14.94 4.99
C ALA A 503 -5.21 14.82 4.43
N PHE A 504 -5.94 15.94 4.41
CA PHE A 504 -7.32 15.98 3.96
C PHE A 504 -7.50 16.77 2.68
N LEU A 505 -8.40 16.28 1.84
CA LEU A 505 -8.91 17.01 0.69
C LEU A 505 -10.14 17.82 1.11
N ILE A 506 -9.97 19.13 1.32
CA ILE A 506 -11.06 20.04 1.73
C ILE A 506 -11.37 21.00 0.58
N PRO A 507 -12.52 20.87 -0.09
CA PRO A 507 -12.83 21.64 -1.29
C PRO A 507 -13.09 23.11 -0.95
N THR A 508 -12.69 24.00 -1.87
CA THR A 508 -12.93 25.45 -1.74
C THR A 508 -14.39 25.87 -1.87
N GLY A 509 -15.25 24.98 -2.38
CA GLY A 509 -16.59 25.32 -2.82
C GLY A 509 -16.64 26.19 -4.08
N VAL A 510 -15.52 26.50 -4.76
CA VAL A 510 -15.54 27.31 -5.99
C VAL A 510 -16.23 26.58 -7.14
N VAL A 511 -16.08 25.24 -7.23
CA VAL A 511 -16.84 24.42 -8.19
C VAL A 511 -18.31 24.37 -7.77
N GLN A 512 -19.13 25.19 -8.42
CA GLN A 512 -20.57 25.29 -8.18
C GLN A 512 -21.37 24.36 -9.10
N GLY A 513 -22.65 24.15 -8.77
CA GLY A 513 -23.56 23.28 -9.51
C GLY A 513 -23.56 21.82 -9.04
N THR A 514 -24.41 21.01 -9.68
CA THR A 514 -24.58 19.58 -9.39
C THR A 514 -24.56 18.78 -10.70
N LEU A 515 -23.89 17.63 -10.68
CA LEU A 515 -24.05 16.60 -11.72
C LEU A 515 -24.88 15.46 -11.15
N ASN A 516 -26.02 15.18 -11.77
CA ASN A 516 -26.86 14.04 -11.42
C ASN A 516 -26.48 12.88 -12.33
N ILE A 517 -25.93 11.81 -11.77
CA ILE A 517 -25.62 10.59 -12.53
C ILE A 517 -26.94 9.96 -12.97
N THR A 518 -27.06 9.67 -14.27
CA THR A 518 -28.25 9.09 -14.89
C THR A 518 -28.03 7.67 -15.40
N THR A 519 -26.83 7.12 -15.21
CA THR A 519 -26.56 5.69 -15.46
C THR A 519 -27.39 4.85 -14.51
N ASP A 520 -28.05 3.82 -15.03
CA ASP A 520 -28.80 2.87 -14.22
C ASP A 520 -27.84 1.95 -13.46
N LEU A 521 -27.85 2.08 -12.14
CA LEU A 521 -27.05 1.28 -11.20
C LEU A 521 -27.94 0.49 -10.23
N SER A 522 -29.24 0.37 -10.54
CA SER A 522 -30.23 -0.21 -9.63
C SER A 522 -30.12 -1.73 -9.44
N SER A 523 -29.38 -2.40 -10.31
CA SER A 523 -29.17 -3.84 -10.29
C SER A 523 -27.73 -4.18 -9.89
N PRO A 524 -27.49 -5.28 -9.14
CA PRO A 524 -26.15 -5.78 -8.91
C PRO A 524 -25.43 -6.11 -10.22
N PHE A 525 -24.13 -5.82 -10.28
CA PHE A 525 -23.27 -6.16 -11.40
C PHE A 525 -22.42 -7.38 -11.08
N VAL A 526 -22.15 -8.21 -12.08
CA VAL A 526 -21.09 -9.23 -11.99
C VAL A 526 -19.74 -8.56 -12.24
N ALA A 527 -18.71 -8.96 -11.50
CA ALA A 527 -17.32 -8.55 -11.71
C ALA A 527 -16.91 -8.68 -13.20
N GLY A 528 -16.35 -7.61 -13.78
CA GLY A 528 -15.99 -7.54 -15.20
C GLY A 528 -17.14 -7.28 -16.17
N GLN A 529 -18.41 -7.38 -15.75
CA GLN A 529 -19.57 -7.13 -16.60
C GLN A 529 -19.61 -5.66 -17.05
N PRO A 530 -20.07 -5.36 -18.27
CA PRO A 530 -20.42 -4.00 -18.67
C PRO A 530 -21.35 -3.30 -17.67
N ILE A 531 -20.92 -2.16 -17.14
CA ILE A 531 -21.79 -1.16 -16.49
C ILE A 531 -22.54 -0.35 -17.57
N GLY A 532 -21.93 -0.17 -18.74
CA GLY A 532 -22.44 0.66 -19.82
C GLY A 532 -21.73 2.02 -19.89
N GLU A 533 -22.41 3.01 -20.45
CA GLU A 533 -21.90 4.39 -20.48
C GLU A 533 -22.16 5.07 -19.13
N ILE A 534 -21.17 5.82 -18.65
CA ILE A 534 -21.32 6.64 -17.45
C ILE A 534 -21.83 8.00 -17.87
N CYS A 535 -23.09 8.29 -17.58
CA CYS A 535 -23.81 9.48 -18.03
C CYS A 535 -24.33 10.30 -16.86
N TRP A 536 -24.47 11.60 -17.08
CA TRP A 536 -24.99 12.55 -16.11
C TRP A 536 -25.72 13.72 -16.75
N THR A 537 -26.52 14.41 -15.95
CA THR A 537 -27.14 15.67 -16.34
C THR A 537 -26.71 16.78 -15.38
N PRO A 538 -26.29 17.95 -15.88
CA PRO A 538 -26.04 19.09 -15.02
C PRO A 538 -27.38 19.64 -14.48
N ASN A 539 -27.41 19.98 -13.19
CA ASN A 539 -28.51 20.69 -12.56
C ASN A 539 -28.01 22.03 -12.01
N GLY A 540 -28.66 23.12 -12.41
CA GLY A 540 -28.24 24.49 -12.07
C GLY A 540 -27.14 25.01 -12.98
N THR A 541 -26.15 25.71 -12.42
CA THR A 541 -25.00 26.23 -13.17
C THR A 541 -24.17 25.05 -13.66
N ASN A 542 -24.18 24.81 -14.98
CA ASN A 542 -23.34 23.79 -15.58
C ASN A 542 -21.87 24.20 -15.43
N PRO A 543 -20.99 23.37 -14.84
CA PRO A 543 -19.55 23.62 -14.80
C PRO A 543 -18.94 23.44 -16.20
N LEU A 544 -19.32 24.30 -17.14
CA LEU A 544 -18.80 24.32 -18.51
C LEU A 544 -17.33 24.75 -18.51
N GLY A 545 -16.49 24.02 -19.28
CA GLY A 545 -15.08 24.33 -19.49
C GLY A 545 -14.10 23.46 -18.70
N PHE A 546 -14.60 22.61 -17.80
CA PHE A 546 -13.79 21.70 -16.98
C PHE A 546 -13.67 20.31 -17.60
N THR A 547 -12.71 19.52 -17.13
CA THR A 547 -12.68 18.07 -17.39
C THR A 547 -13.43 17.36 -16.27
N VAL A 548 -14.37 16.48 -16.63
CA VAL A 548 -15.05 15.57 -15.71
C VAL A 548 -14.33 14.23 -15.77
N GLY A 549 -13.62 13.91 -14.70
CA GLY A 549 -13.12 12.56 -14.44
C GLY A 549 -14.21 11.67 -13.85
N ALA A 550 -14.05 10.37 -13.99
CA ALA A 550 -14.93 9.40 -13.36
C ALA A 550 -14.13 8.25 -12.75
N ALA A 551 -14.62 7.72 -11.63
CA ALA A 551 -14.07 6.54 -10.97
C ALA A 551 -15.18 5.70 -10.35
N VAL A 552 -14.91 4.41 -10.14
CA VAL A 552 -15.65 3.58 -9.18
C VAL A 552 -14.94 3.72 -7.84
N LEU A 553 -15.64 4.16 -6.80
CA LEU A 553 -15.17 4.15 -5.42
C LEU A 553 -15.63 2.87 -4.73
N TYR A 554 -14.79 2.32 -3.86
CA TYR A 554 -15.14 1.24 -2.95
C TYR A 554 -15.21 1.85 -1.54
N ASP A 555 -16.38 2.34 -1.13
CA ASP A 555 -16.50 3.19 0.07
C ASP A 555 -16.02 2.50 1.35
N GLY A 556 -16.20 1.17 1.44
CA GLY A 556 -15.71 0.37 2.57
C GLY A 556 -14.18 0.20 2.62
N ASP A 557 -13.51 0.26 1.46
CA ASP A 557 -12.10 -0.14 1.32
C ASP A 557 -11.17 1.02 0.99
N MET A 558 -11.70 2.24 0.90
CA MET A 558 -10.91 3.46 0.68
C MET A 558 -10.09 3.43 -0.61
N ARG A 559 -10.63 2.78 -1.64
CA ARG A 559 -9.97 2.52 -2.92
C ARG A 559 -10.83 3.01 -4.07
N SER A 560 -10.20 3.24 -5.20
CA SER A 560 -10.92 3.60 -6.41
C SER A 560 -10.26 3.04 -7.67
N LYS A 561 -11.07 2.92 -8.72
CA LYS A 561 -10.64 2.59 -10.08
C LYS A 561 -11.08 3.69 -11.03
N GLY A 562 -10.13 4.31 -11.72
CA GLY A 562 -10.43 5.31 -12.74
C GLY A 562 -11.17 4.71 -13.94
N LEU A 563 -12.23 5.40 -14.40
CA LEU A 563 -13.01 5.06 -15.59
C LEU A 563 -12.68 5.95 -16.80
N GLY A 564 -11.73 6.87 -16.62
CA GLY A 564 -11.33 7.90 -17.59
C GLY A 564 -12.02 9.24 -17.33
N GLY A 565 -11.96 10.14 -18.31
CA GLY A 565 -12.59 11.45 -18.23
C GLY A 565 -12.89 12.05 -19.60
N VAL A 566 -13.73 13.08 -19.61
CA VAL A 566 -14.11 13.84 -20.81
C VAL A 566 -14.28 15.31 -20.46
N THR A 567 -14.26 16.18 -21.47
CA THR A 567 -14.60 17.60 -21.28
C THR A 567 -16.08 17.76 -20.92
N SER A 568 -16.41 18.73 -20.05
CA SER A 568 -17.74 18.88 -19.43
C SER A 568 -18.86 19.31 -20.38
N ASN A 569 -18.57 19.58 -21.65
CA ASN A 569 -19.55 19.77 -22.70
C ASN A 569 -20.21 18.46 -23.17
N LEU A 570 -19.66 17.31 -22.77
CA LEU A 570 -20.29 16.00 -22.92
C LEU A 570 -21.01 15.62 -21.63
N THR A 571 -22.08 14.83 -21.78
CA THR A 571 -22.91 14.33 -20.67
C THR A 571 -22.70 12.84 -20.40
N CYS A 572 -21.75 12.21 -21.10
CA CYS A 572 -21.40 10.82 -20.93
C CYS A 572 -19.91 10.60 -21.23
N LEU A 573 -19.29 9.65 -20.54
CA LEU A 573 -18.01 9.08 -20.96
C LEU A 573 -18.21 8.27 -22.24
N SER A 574 -17.26 8.36 -23.17
CA SER A 574 -17.27 7.50 -24.35
C SER A 574 -16.88 6.06 -24.00
N GLY A 575 -17.57 5.12 -24.65
CA GLY A 575 -17.30 3.69 -24.57
C GLY A 575 -17.93 3.00 -23.36
N VAL A 576 -18.15 1.70 -23.51
CA VAL A 576 -18.67 0.83 -22.45
C VAL A 576 -17.62 0.69 -21.35
N LYS A 577 -18.01 0.98 -20.11
CA LYS A 577 -17.20 0.71 -18.92
C LYS A 577 -17.54 -0.64 -18.33
N GLN A 578 -16.54 -1.29 -17.75
CA GLN A 578 -16.69 -2.58 -17.07
C GLN A 578 -16.70 -2.36 -15.56
N ALA A 579 -17.49 -3.18 -14.86
CA ALA A 579 -17.36 -3.33 -13.43
C ALA A 579 -15.96 -3.89 -13.13
N PRO A 580 -15.20 -3.31 -12.18
CA PRO A 580 -13.93 -3.86 -11.76
C PRO A 580 -14.05 -5.32 -11.28
N PHE A 581 -12.95 -6.08 -11.28
CA PHE A 581 -12.94 -7.46 -10.81
C PHE A 581 -12.89 -7.53 -9.28
N VAL A 582 -13.92 -6.97 -8.63
CA VAL A 582 -14.03 -6.86 -7.18
C VAL A 582 -15.35 -7.41 -6.63
N SER A 583 -15.41 -7.64 -5.31
CA SER A 583 -16.64 -7.97 -4.59
C SER A 583 -16.92 -6.92 -3.52
N THR A 584 -18.01 -6.16 -3.66
CA THR A 584 -18.41 -5.12 -2.69
C THR A 584 -19.89 -4.78 -2.79
N ASP A 585 -20.51 -4.37 -1.68
CA ASP A 585 -21.87 -3.82 -1.64
C ASP A 585 -21.92 -2.29 -1.72
N THR A 586 -20.78 -1.64 -1.54
CA THR A 586 -20.71 -0.18 -1.31
C THR A 586 -19.92 0.50 -2.43
N ALA A 587 -20.09 0.03 -3.67
CA ALA A 587 -19.50 0.71 -4.81
C ALA A 587 -20.30 1.97 -5.15
N ARG A 588 -19.62 3.04 -5.55
CA ARG A 588 -20.24 4.26 -6.09
C ARG A 588 -19.54 4.73 -7.35
N ILE A 589 -20.29 5.32 -8.27
CA ILE A 589 -19.70 6.13 -9.33
C ILE A 589 -19.44 7.53 -8.75
N ALA A 590 -18.19 7.96 -8.82
CA ALA A 590 -17.80 9.33 -8.54
C ALA A 590 -17.47 10.04 -9.84
N LEU A 591 -18.15 11.15 -10.11
CA LEU A 591 -17.71 12.15 -11.07
C LEU A 591 -16.88 13.19 -10.32
N VAL A 592 -15.72 13.53 -10.87
CA VAL A 592 -14.77 14.46 -10.24
C VAL A 592 -14.49 15.59 -11.20
N ILE A 593 -14.70 16.82 -10.73
CA ILE A 593 -14.19 18.02 -11.40
C ILE A 593 -13.03 18.51 -10.54
N GLN A 594 -11.83 18.60 -11.12
CA GLN A 594 -10.63 19.01 -10.40
C GLN A 594 -9.76 19.92 -11.29
N GLU A 595 -9.41 21.10 -10.78
CA GLU A 595 -8.44 22.02 -11.42
C GLU A 595 -7.13 22.13 -10.66
N SER A 596 -7.18 22.03 -9.33
CA SER A 596 -6.04 22.03 -8.41
C SER A 596 -6.28 21.01 -7.31
N LEU A 597 -5.38 20.87 -6.33
CA LEU A 597 -5.59 19.98 -5.19
C LEU A 597 -6.98 20.22 -4.57
N ASN A 598 -7.30 21.44 -4.16
CA ASN A 598 -8.52 21.70 -3.38
C ASN A 598 -9.62 22.47 -4.15
N ASN A 599 -9.39 22.84 -5.41
CA ASN A 599 -10.46 23.24 -6.32
C ASN A 599 -11.05 22.00 -7.00
N VAL A 600 -11.76 21.23 -6.18
CA VAL A 600 -12.29 19.91 -6.53
C VAL A 600 -13.74 19.78 -6.07
N LYS A 601 -14.53 18.97 -6.78
CA LYS A 601 -15.85 18.54 -6.31
C LYS A 601 -16.17 17.14 -6.80
N TYR A 602 -16.73 16.35 -5.90
CA TYR A 602 -17.21 15.00 -6.18
C TYR A 602 -18.73 15.03 -6.33
N PHE A 603 -19.24 14.26 -7.28
CA PHE A 603 -20.65 13.96 -7.46
C PHE A 603 -20.81 12.45 -7.42
N LEU A 604 -21.53 11.95 -6.43
CA LEU A 604 -21.64 10.53 -6.15
C LEU A 604 -22.98 9.98 -6.62
N SER A 605 -22.99 8.75 -7.12
CA SER A 605 -24.21 7.98 -7.27
C SER A 605 -24.70 7.45 -5.92
N ASP A 606 -25.89 6.84 -5.93
CA ASP A 606 -26.27 5.88 -4.91
C ASP A 606 -25.29 4.68 -4.92
N GLU A 607 -25.24 3.95 -3.80
CA GLU A 607 -24.45 2.73 -3.69
C GLU A 607 -25.03 1.63 -4.59
N PHE A 608 -24.15 0.83 -5.17
CA PHE A 608 -24.50 -0.37 -5.92
C PHE A 608 -23.55 -1.52 -5.60
N THR A 609 -24.02 -2.73 -5.89
CA THR A 609 -23.29 -3.95 -5.58
C THR A 609 -22.53 -4.47 -6.80
N ILE A 610 -21.29 -4.92 -6.59
CA ILE A 610 -20.53 -5.73 -7.54
C ILE A 610 -20.25 -7.08 -6.87
N ARG A 611 -20.62 -8.19 -7.51
CA ARG A 611 -20.37 -9.54 -7.00
C ARG A 611 -19.57 -10.40 -7.97
N PRO A 612 -18.85 -11.41 -7.45
CA PRO A 612 -18.43 -12.53 -8.26
C PRO A 612 -19.64 -13.15 -8.97
N ASP A 613 -19.39 -13.82 -10.09
CA ASP A 613 -20.40 -14.69 -10.67
C ASP A 613 -20.84 -15.73 -9.65
N THR A 614 -22.13 -16.03 -9.52
CA THR A 614 -22.63 -16.94 -8.47
C THR A 614 -22.05 -18.35 -8.56
N ARG A 615 -21.55 -18.76 -9.73
CA ARG A 615 -20.86 -20.04 -9.93
C ARG A 615 -19.45 -20.05 -9.35
N PHE A 616 -18.88 -18.88 -9.02
CA PHE A 616 -17.59 -18.76 -8.35
C PHE A 616 -17.59 -19.42 -6.96
N GLY A 617 -18.78 -19.60 -6.37
CA GLY A 617 -18.95 -20.36 -5.14
C GLY A 617 -18.38 -19.65 -3.90
N ASP A 618 -18.40 -18.32 -3.92
CA ASP A 618 -17.98 -17.47 -2.81
C ASP A 618 -19.19 -16.61 -2.42
N ALA A 619 -19.74 -16.86 -1.23
CA ALA A 619 -20.79 -16.02 -0.69
C ALA A 619 -20.16 -14.80 0.02
N PRO A 620 -20.77 -13.61 -0.03
CA PRO A 620 -20.25 -12.50 0.75
C PRO A 620 -20.34 -12.79 2.26
N PRO A 621 -19.40 -12.26 3.06
CA PRO A 621 -19.47 -12.34 4.50
C PRO A 621 -20.78 -11.77 5.02
N ILE A 622 -21.36 -12.42 6.03
CA ILE A 622 -22.56 -11.96 6.72
C ILE A 622 -22.13 -11.31 8.03
N VAL A 623 -22.43 -10.03 8.20
CA VAL A 623 -22.22 -9.29 9.46
C VAL A 623 -23.56 -9.03 10.13
N ASN A 624 -23.70 -9.41 11.39
CA ASN A 624 -24.89 -9.20 12.20
C ASN A 624 -24.56 -8.34 13.42
N MET A 625 -25.15 -7.15 13.50
CA MET A 625 -25.05 -6.32 14.70
C MET A 625 -25.79 -7.00 15.86
N THR A 626 -25.09 -7.22 16.99
CA THR A 626 -25.64 -7.81 18.21
C THR A 626 -25.88 -6.78 19.31
N SER A 627 -25.24 -5.61 19.23
CA SER A 627 -25.45 -4.46 20.11
C SER A 627 -25.17 -3.15 19.35
N PRO A 628 -25.98 -2.08 19.55
CA PRO A 628 -27.22 -2.06 20.33
C PRO A 628 -28.31 -2.91 19.67
N THR A 629 -29.18 -3.53 20.47
CA THR A 629 -30.35 -4.25 19.93
C THR A 629 -31.19 -3.29 19.09
N ALA A 630 -31.65 -3.75 17.92
CA ALA A 630 -32.50 -2.95 17.04
C ALA A 630 -33.69 -2.34 17.81
N GLY A 631 -33.85 -1.01 17.71
CA GLY A 631 -34.89 -0.28 18.42
C GLY A 631 -34.54 0.14 19.86
N ALA A 632 -33.33 -0.13 20.35
CA ALA A 632 -32.89 0.34 21.67
C ALA A 632 -32.90 1.88 21.72
N SER A 633 -33.48 2.43 22.80
CA SER A 633 -33.38 3.85 23.11
C SER A 633 -32.07 4.12 23.84
N ILE A 634 -31.22 4.97 23.25
CA ILE A 634 -29.92 5.34 23.82
C ILE A 634 -30.03 6.77 24.34
N PRO A 635 -29.91 7.00 25.65
CA PRO A 635 -29.88 8.36 26.19
C PRO A 635 -28.66 9.12 25.66
N GLY A 636 -28.84 10.39 25.30
CA GLY A 636 -27.73 11.25 24.88
C GLY A 636 -26.63 11.31 25.95
N GLY A 637 -25.37 11.21 25.53
CA GLY A 637 -24.21 11.17 26.41
C GLY A 637 -23.85 9.77 26.97
N SER A 638 -24.59 8.72 26.61
CA SER A 638 -24.26 7.35 27.01
C SER A 638 -23.12 6.76 26.18
N VAL A 639 -22.28 5.93 26.81
CA VAL A 639 -21.37 5.03 26.08
C VAL A 639 -22.18 3.89 25.50
N VAL A 640 -22.10 3.70 24.19
CA VAL A 640 -22.80 2.62 23.48
C VAL A 640 -21.78 1.53 23.15
N HIS A 641 -21.97 0.34 23.70
CA HIS A 641 -21.19 -0.82 23.29
C HIS A 641 -21.73 -1.32 21.96
N ILE A 642 -20.97 -1.10 20.89
CA ILE A 642 -21.27 -1.65 19.57
C ILE A 642 -20.63 -3.04 19.50
N ALA A 643 -21.43 -4.05 19.17
CA ALA A 643 -20.97 -5.42 19.01
C ALA A 643 -21.63 -6.03 17.79
N TRP A 644 -20.91 -6.93 17.12
CA TRP A 644 -21.38 -7.67 15.97
C TRP A 644 -20.78 -9.08 15.96
N THR A 645 -21.43 -9.97 15.22
CA THR A 645 -20.83 -11.23 14.78
C THR A 645 -20.64 -11.17 13.28
N ALA A 646 -19.67 -11.90 12.76
CA ALA A 646 -19.49 -12.10 11.34
C ALA A 646 -19.33 -13.60 11.06
N SER A 647 -19.71 -14.03 9.86
CA SER A 647 -19.52 -15.40 9.37
C SER A 647 -19.34 -15.40 7.86
N ASP A 648 -18.60 -16.36 7.35
CA ASP A 648 -18.29 -16.50 5.93
C ASP A 648 -18.17 -17.99 5.58
N ASP A 649 -18.43 -18.37 4.33
CA ASP A 649 -18.35 -19.76 3.87
C ASP A 649 -16.90 -20.22 3.61
N GLN A 650 -15.97 -19.30 3.37
CA GLN A 650 -14.53 -19.57 3.19
C GLN A 650 -13.64 -18.99 4.31
N ALA A 651 -14.25 -18.72 5.47
CA ALA A 651 -13.68 -18.06 6.65
C ALA A 651 -13.49 -16.54 6.51
N LEU A 652 -13.66 -15.84 7.63
CA LEU A 652 -13.44 -14.40 7.71
C LEU A 652 -11.97 -14.06 7.54
N ARG A 653 -11.71 -12.99 6.77
CA ARG A 653 -10.38 -12.47 6.47
C ARG A 653 -10.42 -10.95 6.74
N SER A 654 -9.34 -10.39 7.31
CA SER A 654 -9.25 -8.98 7.73
C SER A 654 -8.18 -8.23 6.95
#